data_AF-A0A351DW85-F1
#
_entry.id   AF-A0A351DW85-F1
#
_cell.length_a   1.000
_cell.length_b   1.000
_cell.length_c   1.000
_cell.angle_alpha   90.00
_cell.angle_beta   90.00
_cell.angle_gamma   90.00
#
_symmetry.space_group_name_H-M   'P 1'
#
loop_
_entity.id
_entity.type
_entity.pdbx_description
1 polymer ?
#
loop_
_entity_poly.entity_id
_entity_poly.type
_entity_poly.pdbx_seq_one_letter_code
_entity_poly.pdbx_strand_id
1 'polypeptide(L)'
;MRKNKRWASIGCFWVLGWLASHGPLHGQTATTTRGGMVWYGDWNQWTWTDNDPMPGWQLDAQEPGIHTIWGCPASPSNADTTGSGGFWRWRQGVAGSANNQSSWRWVQQPLEDPAASAEALLQWDQAGWLDESMGMAAGETGSDDPLRCWAPNSAPWTVLPICHAWANPFDLQGSFWLGDEGHWVIEAHDEHRRSLRCVDTSFASIEADAPLCVGWQVKCTTSNLSGWTFSWQPAPEETVTPWLSEVEDNDASWEASIDGLGELQVQSWPPSPNAPFVKRLGRHASTPIPESEGCNNAWHCPIDPPLPLGEFTQFVVGNDTLDLWVDGASRLGPEDLAFTEIMADPTPALVAPEATYLEVLNASPWVIDPTSILLHDNGQTHELEPMDEITPWMPWQRMVLADDPEAFEASGGFGCGGMLVKVRGWPGLRDNGERVSLMRGTDTLETVEYDRSWWADEQQGGRSISIQVPEGCDDIRNWFPDPQGASPGCPSWLETMHPDGCHQSDVVLRLNPDGFIEFLPDPPWDARSPVAISMSHANGFHEGFLASKREQDASTTWVFEHVVTPGNPIRLKSGPIPSCLCPNVHARLDTVWVPYRQPRIGEIVATEVLPTKHPTIQAEFVEWTNMTKDTLSWHGQAWYPGHCLVQSNMDSTEFRRWLGNEWTVALQRSLWQIDSSFQLSNSGGSVALIDDWQLPVATINYSECGHSCPEYADSGRSMELRDDDSGTTWYTCFNRWGMSPGLCLTEHGHLSMHQGHAATRHGILEDRWAFIPESGADSAWLHADWWWPTTQWSWTWHQGIPVLLANWGPSDWPHVGPEHLLNPDWSFPDQLGRPSASESNVTFTEWLQSPSDCHAPFVEVVADDDQSTIDWHWTTSEHAEPSDFEPVGHAEWWMPSGLATCLASCPNWVEHRPDACLPANLPSLHGDRILSFTKPGHTTQLAVSEALHSPWVQDDEGHSMTLVNRLNLWTTTPAHLGSTPGEHDPRLQGDTLARAKGLQCTPQTLQPGSQTLQDWVRAAWMSDDPNATFDVTWSVRAWDNQGVVVASHVHDAVGDAAWIWRGNDHLGNLVPSGQYILEAAWQGPTMRTIRRSRCLITVSPP
;
A
#
# COMPACT_ATOMS: atom_id res chain seq x y z
N MET A 1 -33.10 -26.16 95.47
CA MET A 1 -34.00 -25.86 96.62
C MET A 1 -35.19 -26.83 96.61
N ARG A 2 -35.36 -27.58 97.70
CA ARG A 2 -36.60 -28.26 98.20
C ARG A 2 -37.38 -29.27 97.31
N LYS A 3 -37.33 -30.53 97.79
CA LYS A 3 -38.43 -31.43 98.24
C LYS A 3 -38.74 -32.71 97.42
N ASN A 4 -38.31 -33.83 98.02
CA ASN A 4 -39.10 -34.96 98.55
C ASN A 4 -39.93 -35.91 97.65
N LYS A 5 -39.47 -37.18 97.70
CA LYS A 5 -40.11 -38.41 98.24
C LYS A 5 -41.15 -39.21 97.42
N ARG A 6 -40.72 -40.45 97.16
CA ARG A 6 -41.28 -41.78 97.53
C ARG A 6 -42.46 -42.40 96.75
N TRP A 7 -42.11 -43.48 96.04
CA TRP A 7 -42.57 -44.89 96.18
C TRP A 7 -44.07 -45.18 96.30
N ALA A 8 -44.60 -46.01 95.40
CA ALA A 8 -45.41 -47.20 95.74
C ALA A 8 -45.57 -48.14 94.53
N SER A 9 -45.49 -49.43 94.84
CA SER A 9 -45.58 -50.61 93.98
C SER A 9 -46.99 -51.24 94.03
N ILE A 10 -47.19 -52.27 93.18
CA ILE A 10 -48.14 -53.40 93.27
C ILE A 10 -49.45 -53.30 92.47
N GLY A 11 -49.70 -54.32 91.62
CA GLY A 11 -51.07 -54.75 91.30
C GLY A 11 -51.26 -55.64 90.07
N CYS A 12 -50.83 -56.91 90.11
CA CYS A 12 -51.44 -57.96 89.26
C CYS A 12 -52.85 -58.29 89.77
N PHE A 13 -53.83 -58.52 88.89
CA PHE A 13 -54.66 -59.75 88.78
C PHE A 13 -55.86 -59.60 87.82
N TRP A 14 -55.83 -60.42 86.77
CA TRP A 14 -56.91 -61.15 86.07
C TRP A 14 -58.39 -60.77 86.22
N VAL A 15 -59.09 -60.65 85.08
CA VAL A 15 -60.49 -61.09 84.91
C VAL A 15 -60.68 -61.78 83.55
N LEU A 16 -61.16 -63.03 83.61
CA LEU A 16 -61.67 -63.88 82.53
C LEU A 16 -63.12 -63.49 82.16
N GLY A 17 -63.51 -63.67 80.88
CA GLY A 17 -64.84 -64.23 80.57
C GLY A 17 -65.62 -63.67 79.37
N TRP A 18 -65.58 -64.44 78.25
CA TRP A 18 -66.74 -64.90 77.44
C TRP A 18 -67.59 -63.90 76.63
N LEU A 19 -68.09 -64.16 75.42
CA LEU A 19 -67.88 -65.13 74.33
C LEU A 19 -68.94 -64.78 73.25
N ALA A 20 -68.57 -64.82 71.96
CA ALA A 20 -69.31 -65.38 70.80
C ALA A 20 -69.21 -64.50 69.52
N SER A 21 -68.51 -64.91 68.44
CA SER A 21 -68.78 -65.98 67.43
C SER A 21 -69.60 -65.47 66.22
N HIS A 22 -69.26 -65.58 64.92
CA HIS A 22 -68.27 -66.33 64.13
C HIS A 22 -68.14 -65.73 62.70
N GLY A 23 -66.96 -65.90 62.07
CA GLY A 23 -66.75 -65.89 60.61
C GLY A 23 -65.27 -65.77 60.24
N PRO A 24 -64.54 -66.88 59.97
CA PRO A 24 -63.09 -66.88 59.82
C PRO A 24 -62.66 -66.71 58.35
N LEU A 25 -61.65 -65.88 58.10
CA LEU A 25 -60.78 -65.98 56.93
C LEU A 25 -59.39 -66.38 57.43
N HIS A 26 -59.13 -67.69 57.38
CA HIS A 26 -57.80 -68.25 57.56
C HIS A 26 -56.98 -67.97 56.28
N GLY A 27 -56.24 -66.87 56.27
CA GLY A 27 -54.98 -66.80 55.54
C GLY A 27 -53.89 -67.33 56.45
N GLN A 28 -53.18 -68.38 56.05
CA GLN A 28 -52.05 -68.90 56.83
C GLN A 28 -50.94 -67.84 56.85
N THR A 29 -50.72 -67.21 58.01
CA THR A 29 -49.53 -66.39 58.27
C THR A 29 -48.38 -67.32 58.65
N ALA A 30 -47.30 -67.29 57.88
CA ALA A 30 -46.10 -68.09 58.12
C ALA A 30 -44.87 -67.18 58.15
N THR A 31 -43.87 -67.55 58.94
CA THR A 31 -42.56 -66.90 58.98
C THR A 31 -41.66 -67.46 57.88
N THR A 32 -40.86 -66.61 57.24
CA THR A 32 -39.76 -67.08 56.37
C THR A 32 -38.58 -66.12 56.42
N THR A 33 -37.38 -66.66 56.23
CA THR A 33 -36.13 -65.91 56.28
C THR A 33 -35.56 -65.74 54.88
N ARG A 34 -35.47 -64.48 54.41
CA ARG A 34 -34.98 -64.11 53.07
C ARG A 34 -34.30 -62.74 53.12
N GLY A 35 -33.22 -62.55 52.36
CA GLY A 35 -32.53 -61.25 52.27
C GLY A 35 -31.97 -60.71 53.60
N GLY A 36 -31.60 -61.59 54.54
CA GLY A 36 -31.10 -61.20 55.87
C GLY A 36 -32.19 -60.83 56.89
N MET A 37 -33.47 -60.89 56.52
CA MET A 37 -34.60 -60.58 57.40
C MET A 37 -35.52 -61.80 57.61
N VAL A 38 -36.12 -61.88 58.80
CA VAL A 38 -37.28 -62.71 59.12
C VAL A 38 -38.52 -61.90 58.82
N TRP A 39 -39.31 -62.41 57.89
CA TRP A 39 -40.49 -61.72 57.40
C TRP A 39 -41.79 -62.41 57.84
N TYR A 40 -42.84 -61.61 58.02
CA TYR A 40 -44.19 -62.01 58.41
C TYR A 40 -45.23 -61.19 57.63
N GLY A 41 -46.31 -61.81 57.12
CA GLY A 41 -47.23 -61.17 56.19
C GLY A 41 -48.16 -62.13 55.48
N ASP A 42 -48.84 -61.65 54.44
CA ASP A 42 -49.72 -62.43 53.56
C ASP A 42 -48.97 -63.07 52.38
N TRP A 43 -47.92 -63.83 52.67
CA TRP A 43 -46.96 -64.47 51.74
C TRP A 43 -47.52 -65.09 50.47
N ASN A 44 -48.74 -65.65 50.52
CA ASN A 44 -49.34 -66.26 49.33
C ASN A 44 -49.64 -65.24 48.21
N GLN A 45 -49.60 -63.95 48.54
CA GLN A 45 -49.79 -62.83 47.62
C GLN A 45 -48.45 -62.24 47.13
N TRP A 46 -47.32 -62.67 47.70
CA TRP A 46 -46.00 -62.09 47.47
C TRP A 46 -45.00 -63.13 46.96
N THR A 47 -44.30 -62.81 45.89
CA THR A 47 -43.26 -63.66 45.30
C THR A 47 -41.88 -63.08 45.63
N TRP A 48 -40.97 -63.90 46.18
CA TRP A 48 -39.57 -63.50 46.36
C TRP A 48 -38.82 -63.65 45.05
N THR A 49 -38.13 -62.60 44.62
CA THR A 49 -37.30 -62.61 43.42
C THR A 49 -35.83 -62.42 43.78
N ASP A 50 -35.02 -63.44 43.45
CA ASP A 50 -33.56 -63.39 43.56
C ASP A 50 -32.89 -62.82 42.27
N ASN A 51 -33.68 -62.55 41.22
CA ASN A 51 -33.20 -62.14 39.88
C ASN A 51 -33.71 -60.73 39.48
N ASP A 52 -33.09 -59.70 40.04
CA ASP A 52 -33.03 -58.29 39.60
C ASP A 52 -31.88 -57.68 40.45
N PRO A 53 -31.25 -56.51 40.16
CA PRO A 53 -29.96 -56.14 40.78
C PRO A 53 -30.01 -55.98 42.31
N MET A 54 -31.19 -56.04 42.94
CA MET A 54 -31.35 -56.24 44.38
C MET A 54 -32.53 -57.20 44.68
N PRO A 55 -32.34 -58.24 45.54
CA PRO A 55 -33.40 -59.18 45.92
C PRO A 55 -34.59 -58.49 46.59
N GLY A 56 -35.81 -58.98 46.33
CA GLY A 56 -37.01 -58.31 46.82
C GLY A 56 -38.31 -59.09 46.71
N TRP A 57 -39.37 -58.46 47.23
CA TRP A 57 -40.76 -58.89 47.18
C TRP A 57 -41.49 -58.26 45.99
N GLN A 58 -42.07 -59.11 45.15
CA GLN A 58 -43.03 -58.69 44.13
C GLN A 58 -44.44 -59.04 44.59
N LEU A 59 -45.37 -58.09 44.50
CA LEU A 59 -46.79 -58.35 44.78
C LEU A 59 -47.48 -58.94 43.54
N ASP A 60 -48.08 -60.11 43.72
CA ASP A 60 -48.93 -60.80 42.73
C ASP A 60 -50.26 -61.19 43.42
N ALA A 61 -51.09 -60.20 43.73
CA ALA A 61 -52.31 -60.39 44.50
C ALA A 61 -53.36 -61.24 43.74
N GLN A 62 -54.01 -62.18 44.43
CA GLN A 62 -55.09 -63.01 43.89
C GLN A 62 -56.46 -62.33 44.02
N GLU A 63 -56.60 -61.37 44.94
CA GLU A 63 -57.83 -60.61 45.20
C GLU A 63 -57.52 -59.15 45.53
N PRO A 64 -58.42 -58.19 45.26
CA PRO A 64 -58.21 -56.79 45.60
C PRO A 64 -58.25 -56.58 47.11
N GLY A 65 -57.41 -55.69 47.64
CA GLY A 65 -57.35 -55.45 49.08
C GLY A 65 -56.09 -54.72 49.52
N ILE A 66 -55.85 -54.78 50.83
CA ILE A 66 -54.62 -54.31 51.45
C ILE A 66 -53.75 -55.53 51.73
N HIS A 67 -52.55 -55.54 51.15
CA HIS A 67 -51.54 -56.57 51.33
C HIS A 67 -50.37 -55.97 52.11
N THR A 68 -49.83 -56.70 53.07
CA THR A 68 -48.82 -56.14 54.00
C THR A 68 -47.83 -57.21 54.43
N ILE A 69 -46.55 -56.86 54.32
CA ILE A 69 -45.43 -57.66 54.77
C ILE A 69 -44.54 -56.80 55.67
N TRP A 70 -44.08 -57.40 56.77
CA TRP A 70 -43.11 -56.82 57.70
C TRP A 70 -41.90 -57.74 57.81
N GLY A 71 -40.70 -57.16 57.84
CA GLY A 71 -39.43 -57.86 57.99
C GLY A 71 -38.62 -57.28 59.12
N CYS A 72 -38.04 -58.15 59.95
CA CYS A 72 -37.10 -57.78 61.01
C CYS A 72 -35.77 -58.54 60.83
N PRO A 73 -34.61 -57.97 61.18
CA PRO A 73 -33.30 -58.60 60.96
C PRO A 73 -33.15 -59.97 61.65
N ALA A 74 -32.61 -60.98 60.97
CA ALA A 74 -32.70 -62.39 61.41
C ALA A 74 -31.75 -62.85 62.55
N SER A 75 -30.76 -62.05 62.96
CA SER A 75 -29.84 -62.40 64.06
C SER A 75 -29.31 -61.15 64.77
N PRO A 76 -29.32 -61.07 66.12
CA PRO A 76 -28.61 -60.05 66.89
C PRO A 76 -27.14 -60.40 67.18
N SER A 77 -26.61 -61.51 66.65
CA SER A 77 -25.26 -61.99 66.98
C SER A 77 -24.36 -62.08 65.75
N ASN A 78 -23.94 -60.93 65.24
CA ASN A 78 -22.55 -60.64 64.94
C ASN A 78 -22.31 -59.24 65.50
N ALA A 79 -21.75 -59.22 66.72
CA ALA A 79 -21.24 -58.02 67.36
C ALA A 79 -20.08 -57.49 66.50
N ASP A 80 -20.47 -56.62 65.56
CA ASP A 80 -19.74 -55.52 64.92
C ASP A 80 -20.53 -54.94 63.74
N THR A 81 -21.70 -55.53 63.39
CA THR A 81 -22.72 -54.92 62.53
C THR A 81 -23.44 -53.73 63.20
N THR A 82 -22.71 -52.64 63.42
CA THR A 82 -23.24 -51.28 63.67
C THR A 82 -23.89 -50.67 62.41
N GLY A 83 -24.39 -51.52 61.50
CA GLY A 83 -25.01 -51.10 60.25
C GLY A 83 -26.48 -50.78 60.47
N SER A 84 -26.77 -49.63 61.07
CA SER A 84 -28.12 -49.08 61.25
C SER A 84 -28.69 -48.51 59.93
N GLY A 85 -28.43 -49.22 58.82
CA GLY A 85 -28.74 -48.80 57.46
C GLY A 85 -28.90 -49.94 56.45
N GLY A 86 -29.45 -49.63 55.27
CA GLY A 86 -29.71 -50.60 54.21
C GLY A 86 -30.05 -49.95 52.88
N PHE A 87 -29.90 -50.71 51.80
CA PHE A 87 -30.30 -50.32 50.46
C PHE A 87 -31.72 -50.82 50.19
N TRP A 88 -32.50 -49.99 49.51
CA TRP A 88 -33.90 -50.27 49.22
C TRP A 88 -34.26 -49.82 47.81
N ARG A 89 -35.26 -50.49 47.24
CA ARG A 89 -35.86 -50.12 45.95
C ARG A 89 -37.36 -50.24 46.07
N TRP A 90 -38.06 -49.21 45.63
CA TRP A 90 -39.50 -49.13 45.59
C TRP A 90 -39.94 -48.86 44.16
N ARG A 91 -40.49 -49.90 43.52
CA ARG A 91 -41.09 -49.81 42.19
C ARG A 91 -42.60 -49.89 42.31
N GLN A 92 -43.27 -48.90 41.75
CA GLN A 92 -44.71 -48.89 41.53
C GLN A 92 -44.96 -48.73 40.03
N GLY A 93 -45.39 -49.80 39.38
CA GLY A 93 -45.63 -49.87 37.93
C GLY A 93 -47.01 -49.38 37.48
N VAL A 94 -47.83 -48.87 38.41
CA VAL A 94 -49.19 -48.39 38.14
C VAL A 94 -49.37 -46.96 38.63
N ALA A 95 -50.27 -46.21 37.98
CA ALA A 95 -50.62 -44.87 38.42
C ALA A 95 -51.32 -44.90 39.80
N GLY A 96 -50.95 -43.95 40.66
CA GLY A 96 -51.48 -43.78 42.00
C GLY A 96 -52.97 -43.43 42.02
N SER A 97 -53.70 -43.87 43.04
CA SER A 97 -55.06 -43.40 43.35
C SER A 97 -55.45 -43.83 44.78
N ALA A 98 -56.53 -43.28 45.34
CA ALA A 98 -57.06 -43.70 46.64
C ALA A 98 -57.32 -45.22 46.81
N ASN A 99 -57.31 -45.99 45.71
CA ASN A 99 -57.41 -47.46 45.73
C ASN A 99 -56.19 -48.21 45.15
N ASN A 100 -55.18 -47.50 44.63
CA ASN A 100 -53.90 -48.04 44.14
C ASN A 100 -52.77 -47.21 44.75
N GLN A 101 -52.39 -47.50 45.99
CA GLN A 101 -51.38 -46.74 46.74
C GLN A 101 -50.43 -47.72 47.43
N SER A 102 -49.19 -47.28 47.64
CA SER A 102 -48.23 -48.07 48.39
C SER A 102 -47.46 -47.22 49.38
N SER A 103 -47.05 -47.84 50.49
CA SER A 103 -46.26 -47.18 51.53
C SER A 103 -45.13 -48.07 52.01
N TRP A 104 -43.96 -47.46 52.16
CA TRP A 104 -42.81 -48.05 52.83
C TRP A 104 -42.70 -47.46 54.24
N ARG A 105 -42.58 -48.33 55.24
CA ARG A 105 -42.59 -47.98 56.66
C ARG A 105 -41.43 -48.65 57.36
N TRP A 106 -41.01 -48.07 58.47
CA TRP A 106 -39.97 -48.64 59.31
C TRP A 106 -40.16 -48.26 60.77
N VAL A 107 -39.79 -49.18 61.66
CA VAL A 107 -39.93 -49.07 63.12
C VAL A 107 -38.74 -49.77 63.77
N GLN A 108 -38.26 -49.22 64.88
CA GLN A 108 -37.30 -49.90 65.74
C GLN A 108 -37.89 -51.23 66.22
N GLN A 109 -37.10 -52.31 66.17
CA GLN A 109 -37.57 -53.65 66.51
C GLN A 109 -38.22 -53.67 67.91
N PRO A 110 -39.53 -53.97 68.05
CA PRO A 110 -40.25 -53.79 69.31
C PRO A 110 -40.04 -54.91 70.33
N LEU A 111 -39.62 -56.11 69.90
CA LEU A 111 -39.41 -57.29 70.74
C LEU A 111 -38.03 -57.90 70.46
N GLU A 112 -37.39 -58.55 71.42
CA GLU A 112 -36.05 -59.16 71.22
C GLU A 112 -36.04 -60.23 70.11
N ASP A 113 -37.13 -60.98 69.92
CA ASP A 113 -37.25 -61.98 68.86
C ASP A 113 -37.68 -61.33 67.53
N PRO A 114 -36.91 -61.45 66.44
CA PRO A 114 -37.26 -60.87 65.15
C PRO A 114 -38.56 -61.41 64.55
N ALA A 115 -38.85 -62.70 64.78
CA ALA A 115 -40.05 -63.34 64.26
C ALA A 115 -41.31 -62.82 64.97
N ALA A 116 -41.28 -62.77 66.31
CA ALA A 116 -42.33 -62.16 67.13
C ALA A 116 -42.50 -60.66 66.84
N SER A 117 -41.41 -59.94 66.56
CA SER A 117 -41.45 -58.52 66.17
C SER A 117 -42.19 -58.32 64.85
N ALA A 118 -41.83 -59.07 63.81
CA ALA A 118 -42.50 -58.97 62.51
C ALA A 118 -43.99 -59.35 62.60
N GLU A 119 -44.34 -60.35 63.43
CA GLU A 119 -45.73 -60.72 63.71
C GLU A 119 -46.50 -59.63 64.45
N ALA A 120 -45.92 -59.06 65.51
CA ALA A 120 -46.54 -57.99 66.29
C ALA A 120 -46.76 -56.74 65.43
N LEU A 121 -45.78 -56.37 64.61
CA LEU A 121 -45.87 -55.22 63.71
C LEU A 121 -46.98 -55.38 62.67
N LEU A 122 -47.15 -56.57 62.08
CA LEU A 122 -48.27 -56.83 61.17
C LEU A 122 -49.63 -56.67 61.89
N GLN A 123 -49.76 -57.21 63.10
CA GLN A 123 -51.00 -57.10 63.88
C GLN A 123 -51.29 -55.65 64.28
N TRP A 124 -50.26 -54.88 64.65
CA TRP A 124 -50.38 -53.47 64.99
C TRP A 124 -50.73 -52.62 63.78
N ASP A 125 -50.17 -52.91 62.60
CA ASP A 125 -50.53 -52.24 61.34
C ASP A 125 -52.01 -52.47 61.00
N GLN A 126 -52.47 -53.71 61.10
CA GLN A 126 -53.89 -54.07 60.86
C GLN A 126 -54.84 -53.44 61.88
N ALA A 127 -54.38 -53.24 63.13
CA ALA A 127 -55.14 -52.58 64.18
C ALA A 127 -55.07 -51.04 64.11
N GLY A 128 -54.19 -50.48 63.27
CA GLY A 128 -53.94 -49.04 63.16
C GLY A 128 -53.20 -48.45 64.37
N TRP A 129 -52.32 -49.21 65.02
CA TRP A 129 -51.60 -48.83 66.26
C TRP A 129 -50.13 -48.44 66.03
N LEU A 130 -49.74 -48.07 64.81
CA LEU A 130 -48.36 -47.71 64.44
C LEU A 130 -48.07 -46.20 64.54
N ASP A 131 -48.62 -45.54 65.57
CA ASP A 131 -48.48 -44.08 65.77
C ASP A 131 -47.01 -43.62 65.98
N GLU A 132 -46.12 -44.54 66.35
CA GLU A 132 -44.67 -44.33 66.51
C GLU A 132 -43.84 -44.86 65.33
N SER A 133 -44.47 -45.10 64.17
CA SER A 133 -43.76 -45.49 62.95
C SER A 133 -43.21 -44.30 62.17
N MET A 134 -42.18 -44.58 61.39
CA MET A 134 -41.73 -43.71 60.31
C MET A 134 -42.15 -44.32 58.98
N GLY A 135 -42.33 -43.48 57.97
CA GLY A 135 -42.64 -43.99 56.65
C GLY A 135 -42.84 -42.94 55.59
N MET A 136 -43.01 -43.45 54.39
CA MET A 136 -43.40 -42.69 53.20
C MET A 136 -44.50 -43.42 52.42
N ALA A 137 -45.40 -42.67 51.81
CA ALA A 137 -46.52 -43.18 51.04
C ALA A 137 -46.70 -42.39 49.75
N ALA A 138 -46.98 -43.10 48.66
CA ALA A 138 -47.27 -42.53 47.35
C ALA A 138 -48.57 -43.12 46.79
N GLY A 139 -49.24 -42.32 45.95
CA GLY A 139 -50.43 -42.73 45.24
C GLY A 139 -51.76 -42.48 45.95
N GLU A 140 -51.87 -41.58 46.93
CA GLU A 140 -53.10 -41.42 47.74
C GLU A 140 -54.28 -40.75 46.99
N THR A 141 -54.06 -39.86 46.00
CA THR A 141 -55.10 -39.00 45.37
C THR A 141 -55.12 -39.00 43.82
N GLY A 142 -54.03 -39.39 43.16
CA GLY A 142 -53.92 -39.81 41.76
C GLY A 142 -53.76 -38.76 40.66
N SER A 143 -53.76 -37.45 40.94
CA SER A 143 -53.63 -36.42 39.89
C SER A 143 -52.39 -35.53 39.99
N ASP A 144 -51.85 -35.31 41.19
CA ASP A 144 -50.57 -34.64 41.47
C ASP A 144 -50.06 -35.09 42.85
N ASP A 145 -50.05 -36.41 43.08
CA ASP A 145 -49.75 -36.95 44.41
C ASP A 145 -48.39 -36.45 44.91
N PRO A 146 -48.32 -35.82 46.10
CA PRO A 146 -47.04 -35.67 46.76
C PRO A 146 -46.59 -37.01 47.34
N LEU A 147 -45.29 -37.15 47.58
CA LEU A 147 -44.80 -38.19 48.47
C LEU A 147 -45.06 -37.73 49.90
N ARG A 148 -45.93 -38.45 50.61
CA ARG A 148 -46.27 -38.14 52.00
C ARG A 148 -45.30 -38.85 52.92
N CYS A 149 -44.64 -38.11 53.81
CA CYS A 149 -43.66 -38.63 54.75
C CYS A 149 -44.11 -38.35 56.20
N TRP A 150 -43.74 -39.23 57.13
CA TRP A 150 -44.01 -39.05 58.55
C TRP A 150 -42.93 -39.67 59.43
N ALA A 151 -42.81 -39.14 60.64
CA ALA A 151 -41.94 -39.65 61.68
C ALA A 151 -42.54 -39.42 63.09
N PRO A 152 -42.12 -40.17 64.12
CA PRO A 152 -42.55 -40.00 65.49
C PRO A 152 -42.39 -38.55 65.96
N ASN A 153 -43.38 -38.05 66.71
CA ASN A 153 -43.37 -36.70 67.27
C ASN A 153 -43.27 -35.55 66.24
N SER A 154 -43.51 -35.82 64.95
CA SER A 154 -43.56 -34.81 63.89
C SER A 154 -44.93 -34.78 63.22
N ALA A 155 -45.35 -33.60 62.73
CA ALA A 155 -46.50 -33.53 61.84
C ALA A 155 -46.11 -34.16 60.49
N PRO A 156 -46.95 -35.00 59.86
CA PRO A 156 -46.68 -35.51 58.52
C PRO A 156 -46.44 -34.35 57.55
N TRP A 157 -45.44 -34.50 56.68
CA TRP A 157 -45.12 -33.51 55.65
C TRP A 157 -45.19 -34.15 54.26
N THR A 158 -45.19 -33.31 53.23
CA THR A 158 -45.33 -33.72 51.83
C THR A 158 -44.17 -33.20 51.02
N VAL A 159 -43.55 -34.08 50.24
CA VAL A 159 -42.62 -33.71 49.18
C VAL A 159 -43.43 -33.51 47.90
N LEU A 160 -43.45 -32.28 47.40
CA LEU A 160 -44.23 -31.92 46.21
C LEU A 160 -43.72 -32.67 44.97
N PRO A 161 -44.59 -32.99 43.99
CA PRO A 161 -44.22 -33.69 42.75
C PRO A 161 -43.50 -32.76 41.76
N ILE A 162 -42.54 -31.96 42.23
CA ILE A 162 -41.78 -31.00 41.41
C ILE A 162 -40.80 -31.73 40.50
N CYS A 163 -40.19 -32.81 41.01
CA CYS A 163 -39.14 -33.54 40.30
C CYS A 163 -39.49 -34.98 39.97
N HIS A 164 -40.32 -35.62 40.80
CA HIS A 164 -40.82 -36.97 40.59
C HIS A 164 -42.34 -36.92 40.53
N ALA A 165 -42.92 -37.50 39.49
CA ALA A 165 -44.36 -37.59 39.36
C ALA A 165 -44.86 -38.80 40.15
N TRP A 166 -45.11 -38.64 41.46
CA TRP A 166 -45.53 -39.74 42.34
C TRP A 166 -46.91 -40.32 42.01
N ALA A 167 -47.70 -39.62 41.18
CA ALA A 167 -48.95 -40.11 40.62
C ALA A 167 -48.74 -41.09 39.44
N ASN A 168 -47.58 -41.07 38.78
CA ASN A 168 -47.25 -41.95 37.66
C ASN A 168 -46.47 -43.19 38.14
N PRO A 169 -46.33 -44.24 37.31
CA PRO A 169 -45.38 -45.31 37.58
C PRO A 169 -43.97 -44.77 37.84
N PHE A 170 -43.30 -45.29 38.88
CA PHE A 170 -41.94 -44.89 39.24
C PHE A 170 -41.12 -46.07 39.75
N ASP A 171 -39.80 -45.89 39.71
CA ASP A 171 -38.80 -46.81 40.23
C ASP A 171 -37.77 -46.00 41.02
N LEU A 172 -37.87 -46.04 42.34
CA LEU A 172 -37.08 -45.25 43.27
C LEU A 172 -36.09 -46.17 44.00
N GLN A 173 -34.80 -45.85 43.95
CA GLN A 173 -33.72 -46.62 44.56
C GLN A 173 -32.97 -45.74 45.53
N GLY A 174 -32.64 -46.25 46.71
CA GLY A 174 -31.99 -45.43 47.71
C GLY A 174 -31.23 -46.18 48.78
N SER A 175 -30.56 -45.40 49.62
CA SER A 175 -29.93 -45.85 50.85
C SER A 175 -30.57 -45.18 52.06
N PHE A 176 -30.57 -45.90 53.16
CA PHE A 176 -31.05 -45.43 54.46
C PHE A 176 -29.92 -45.63 55.46
N TRP A 177 -29.62 -44.61 56.27
CA TRP A 177 -28.61 -44.66 57.32
C TRP A 177 -29.10 -43.96 58.59
N LEU A 178 -28.81 -44.57 59.74
CA LEU A 178 -28.91 -43.93 61.06
C LEU A 178 -27.52 -43.37 61.43
N GLY A 179 -27.44 -42.07 61.65
CA GLY A 179 -26.25 -41.39 62.13
C GLY A 179 -26.16 -41.37 63.66
N ASP A 180 -24.98 -41.03 64.16
CA ASP A 180 -24.75 -40.74 65.57
C ASP A 180 -25.73 -39.64 66.03
N GLU A 181 -26.34 -39.80 67.22
CA GLU A 181 -27.34 -38.88 67.81
C GLU A 181 -28.79 -38.96 67.27
N GLY A 182 -29.16 -40.01 66.53
CA GLY A 182 -30.55 -40.24 66.12
C GLY A 182 -30.99 -39.39 64.92
N HIS A 183 -30.02 -38.94 64.12
CA HIS A 183 -30.23 -38.42 62.78
C HIS A 183 -30.45 -39.58 61.82
N TRP A 184 -31.36 -39.43 60.86
CA TRP A 184 -31.47 -40.37 59.76
C TRP A 184 -31.48 -39.63 58.45
N VAL A 185 -30.86 -40.26 57.46
CA VAL A 185 -30.76 -39.73 56.10
C VAL A 185 -31.33 -40.75 55.14
N ILE A 186 -32.30 -40.32 54.34
CA ILE A 186 -32.76 -41.05 53.15
C ILE A 186 -32.29 -40.30 51.93
N GLU A 187 -31.47 -41.00 51.14
CA GLU A 187 -31.03 -40.56 49.82
C GLU A 187 -31.52 -41.56 48.79
N ALA A 188 -32.26 -41.06 47.80
CA ALA A 188 -32.81 -41.87 46.74
C ALA A 188 -32.62 -41.20 45.38
N HIS A 189 -32.71 -41.99 44.31
CA HIS A 189 -32.73 -41.53 42.94
C HIS A 189 -33.69 -42.38 42.11
N ASP A 190 -34.15 -41.84 40.99
CA ASP A 190 -35.00 -42.58 40.05
C ASP A 190 -34.22 -43.13 38.83
N GLU A 191 -34.94 -43.78 37.91
CA GLU A 191 -34.36 -44.32 36.66
C GLU A 191 -33.70 -43.25 35.75
N HIS A 192 -34.02 -41.97 35.95
CA HIS A 192 -33.43 -40.82 35.23
C HIS A 192 -32.29 -40.16 36.03
N ARG A 193 -31.84 -40.80 37.14
CA ARG A 193 -30.81 -40.32 38.07
C ARG A 193 -31.12 -38.97 38.72
N ARG A 194 -32.40 -38.60 38.83
CA ARG A 194 -32.81 -37.43 39.60
C ARG A 194 -32.73 -37.78 41.08
N SER A 195 -31.95 -37.01 41.85
CA SER A 195 -31.73 -37.28 43.27
C SER A 195 -32.81 -36.65 44.16
N LEU A 196 -33.13 -37.35 45.23
CA LEU A 196 -34.08 -36.98 46.25
C LEU A 196 -33.48 -37.25 47.63
N ARG A 197 -33.22 -36.18 48.39
CA ARG A 197 -32.92 -36.27 49.82
C ARG A 197 -34.20 -35.96 50.59
N CYS A 198 -34.83 -36.98 51.15
CA CYS A 198 -36.16 -36.83 51.73
C CYS A 198 -36.14 -36.15 53.09
N VAL A 199 -35.10 -36.41 53.91
CA VAL A 199 -35.02 -35.99 55.32
C VAL A 199 -33.59 -35.99 55.85
N ASP A 200 -33.28 -35.00 56.70
CA ASP A 200 -32.18 -34.98 57.66
C ASP A 200 -32.69 -34.30 58.95
N THR A 201 -33.16 -35.09 59.92
CA THR A 201 -33.81 -34.58 61.14
C THR A 201 -33.33 -35.35 62.37
N SER A 202 -32.97 -34.63 63.44
CA SER A 202 -32.61 -35.18 64.75
C SER A 202 -33.83 -35.61 65.55
N PHE A 203 -33.86 -36.82 66.11
CA PHE A 203 -34.93 -37.24 67.04
C PHE A 203 -34.38 -37.83 68.35
N ALA A 204 -34.86 -37.30 69.49
CA ALA A 204 -34.32 -37.56 70.83
C ALA A 204 -34.76 -38.88 71.51
N SER A 205 -35.42 -39.80 70.80
CA SER A 205 -36.07 -40.99 71.39
C SER A 205 -35.80 -42.32 70.69
N ILE A 206 -34.79 -42.38 69.81
CA ILE A 206 -34.42 -43.61 69.10
C ILE A 206 -33.08 -44.11 69.66
N GLU A 207 -33.00 -45.38 70.04
CA GLU A 207 -31.72 -45.98 70.44
C GLU A 207 -30.87 -46.25 69.20
N ALA A 208 -29.68 -45.65 69.14
CA ALA A 208 -28.83 -45.64 67.94
C ALA A 208 -28.40 -47.04 67.45
N ASP A 209 -28.38 -48.03 68.35
CA ASP A 209 -27.88 -49.39 68.08
C ASP A 209 -28.98 -50.44 67.91
N ALA A 210 -30.26 -50.04 67.85
CA ALA A 210 -31.36 -51.00 67.78
C ALA A 210 -31.68 -51.44 66.33
N PRO A 211 -31.95 -52.74 66.09
CA PRO A 211 -32.29 -53.23 64.76
C PRO A 211 -33.57 -52.58 64.21
N LEU A 212 -33.60 -52.33 62.90
CA LEU A 212 -34.75 -51.72 62.23
C LEU A 212 -35.60 -52.79 61.52
N CYS A 213 -36.89 -52.83 61.82
CA CYS A 213 -37.86 -53.59 61.05
C CYS A 213 -38.45 -52.70 59.95
N VAL A 214 -38.59 -53.24 58.73
CA VAL A 214 -39.21 -52.55 57.59
C VAL A 214 -40.52 -53.22 57.19
N GLY A 215 -41.48 -52.42 56.74
CA GLY A 215 -42.79 -52.89 56.32
C GLY A 215 -43.21 -52.25 55.01
N TRP A 216 -43.86 -53.03 54.15
CA TRP A 216 -44.50 -52.52 52.95
C TRP A 216 -45.97 -52.86 52.97
N GLN A 217 -46.78 -51.86 52.63
CA GLN A 217 -48.21 -51.98 52.52
C GLN A 217 -48.64 -51.50 51.15
N VAL A 218 -49.43 -52.31 50.46
CA VAL A 218 -49.99 -51.98 49.15
C VAL A 218 -51.49 -52.14 49.22
N LYS A 219 -52.23 -51.12 48.80
CA LYS A 219 -53.66 -51.19 48.55
C LYS A 219 -53.86 -51.26 47.03
N CYS A 220 -54.53 -52.31 46.55
CA CYS A 220 -54.68 -52.57 45.12
C CYS A 220 -56.13 -52.87 44.72
N THR A 221 -56.46 -52.63 43.44
CA THR A 221 -57.78 -52.88 42.84
C THR A 221 -57.79 -54.14 41.97
N THR A 222 -58.98 -54.60 41.56
CA THR A 222 -59.12 -55.75 40.65
C THR A 222 -58.43 -55.55 39.29
N SER A 223 -58.22 -54.31 38.86
CA SER A 223 -57.53 -53.96 37.61
C SER A 223 -56.00 -53.91 37.74
N ASN A 224 -55.48 -53.79 38.96
CA ASN A 224 -54.06 -53.62 39.23
C ASN A 224 -53.67 -54.59 40.36
N LEU A 225 -53.70 -55.90 40.09
CA LEU A 225 -53.36 -56.92 41.09
C LEU A 225 -51.85 -57.20 41.21
N SER A 226 -51.05 -56.66 40.29
CA SER A 226 -49.59 -56.76 40.28
C SER A 226 -48.96 -55.44 39.83
N GLY A 227 -47.63 -55.36 39.90
CA GLY A 227 -46.88 -54.18 39.47
C GLY A 227 -46.21 -53.41 40.61
N TRP A 228 -46.12 -53.99 41.82
CA TRP A 228 -45.31 -53.42 42.91
C TRP A 228 -44.14 -54.35 43.22
N THR A 229 -42.96 -53.76 43.36
CA THR A 229 -41.75 -54.48 43.78
C THR A 229 -41.04 -53.68 44.86
N PHE A 230 -40.71 -54.35 45.95
CA PHE A 230 -39.95 -53.80 47.06
C PHE A 230 -38.72 -54.65 47.32
N SER A 231 -37.54 -54.08 47.08
CA SER A 231 -36.28 -54.75 47.36
C SER A 231 -35.63 -54.17 48.61
N TRP A 232 -34.91 -55.03 49.33
CA TRP A 232 -34.15 -54.65 50.52
C TRP A 232 -32.87 -55.46 50.63
N GLN A 233 -31.79 -54.78 50.99
CA GLN A 233 -30.51 -55.40 51.30
C GLN A 233 -29.83 -54.67 52.47
N PRO A 234 -29.41 -55.38 53.53
CA PRO A 234 -28.63 -54.77 54.60
C PRO A 234 -27.25 -54.31 54.10
N ALA A 235 -26.71 -53.23 54.68
CA ALA A 235 -25.39 -52.72 54.33
C ALA A 235 -24.25 -53.70 54.75
N PRO A 236 -23.20 -53.93 53.93
CA PRO A 236 -22.08 -54.82 54.28
C PRO A 236 -21.12 -54.24 55.34
N GLU A 237 -20.41 -55.12 56.05
CA GLU A 237 -19.59 -54.85 57.27
C GLU A 237 -18.21 -54.23 56.98
N GLU A 238 -17.70 -54.36 55.75
CA GLU A 238 -16.51 -53.66 55.26
C GLU A 238 -16.79 -53.12 53.86
N THR A 239 -16.23 -51.96 53.54
CA THR A 239 -16.22 -51.25 52.25
C THR A 239 -17.46 -50.42 51.84
N VAL A 240 -17.15 -49.14 51.58
CA VAL A 240 -17.36 -48.41 50.31
C VAL A 240 -18.74 -48.60 49.72
N THR A 241 -19.51 -47.51 49.69
CA THR A 241 -20.69 -47.29 48.85
C THR A 241 -20.61 -48.06 47.51
N PRO A 242 -21.25 -49.24 47.37
CA PRO A 242 -21.03 -50.05 46.17
C PRO A 242 -21.94 -49.67 44.99
N TRP A 243 -22.78 -48.63 45.12
CA TRP A 243 -23.76 -48.26 44.08
C TRP A 243 -23.99 -46.77 43.85
N LEU A 244 -23.36 -45.92 44.66
CA LEU A 244 -22.77 -44.70 44.12
C LEU A 244 -21.42 -45.17 43.62
N SER A 245 -21.27 -45.45 42.33
CA SER A 245 -19.93 -45.29 41.75
C SER A 245 -19.42 -43.96 42.30
N GLU A 246 -18.23 -43.98 42.92
CA GLU A 246 -17.43 -42.77 43.03
C GLU A 246 -17.54 -42.11 41.66
N VAL A 247 -18.37 -41.06 41.58
CA VAL A 247 -18.00 -39.93 40.77
C VAL A 247 -16.79 -39.46 41.53
N GLU A 248 -15.62 -40.02 41.21
CA GLU A 248 -14.38 -39.35 41.58
C GLU A 248 -14.61 -37.91 41.15
N ASP A 249 -14.27 -36.92 41.99
CA ASP A 249 -14.33 -35.50 41.60
C ASP A 249 -13.60 -35.23 40.26
N ASN A 250 -12.81 -36.19 39.77
CA ASN A 250 -12.14 -36.21 38.47
C ASN A 250 -13.05 -36.50 37.25
N ASP A 251 -14.25 -37.07 37.43
CA ASP A 251 -15.22 -37.36 36.35
C ASP A 251 -16.40 -36.37 36.35
N ALA A 252 -16.45 -35.41 37.29
CA ALA A 252 -17.48 -34.38 37.34
C ALA A 252 -17.08 -33.19 36.44
N SER A 253 -17.82 -32.94 35.37
CA SER A 253 -17.68 -31.70 34.61
C SER A 253 -18.40 -30.57 35.36
N TRP A 254 -17.68 -29.48 35.60
CA TRP A 254 -18.23 -28.27 36.23
C TRP A 254 -18.54 -27.24 35.14
N GLU A 255 -19.77 -26.78 35.09
CA GLU A 255 -20.14 -25.60 34.31
C GLU A 255 -20.36 -24.44 35.28
N ALA A 256 -19.80 -23.27 34.97
CA ALA A 256 -20.08 -22.08 35.74
C ALA A 256 -20.43 -20.89 34.84
N SER A 257 -21.44 -20.13 35.25
CA SER A 257 -21.90 -18.94 34.53
C SER A 257 -22.12 -17.80 35.52
N ILE A 258 -21.92 -16.57 35.04
CA ILE A 258 -22.28 -15.36 35.77
C ILE A 258 -23.60 -14.87 35.22
N ASP A 259 -24.61 -14.71 36.08
CA ASP A 259 -25.89 -14.15 35.65
C ASP A 259 -25.82 -12.62 35.50
N GLY A 260 -26.88 -12.01 34.95
CA GLY A 260 -26.97 -10.55 34.78
C GLY A 260 -26.96 -9.73 36.08
N LEU A 261 -26.93 -10.39 37.25
CA LEU A 261 -26.83 -9.78 38.57
C LEU A 261 -25.43 -9.93 39.19
N GLY A 262 -24.50 -10.63 38.53
CA GLY A 262 -23.15 -10.85 39.02
C GLY A 262 -23.03 -12.04 39.99
N GLU A 263 -24.03 -12.93 40.04
CA GLU A 263 -23.95 -14.16 40.82
C GLU A 263 -23.32 -15.29 40.01
N LEU A 264 -22.38 -16.00 40.61
CA LEU A 264 -21.78 -17.19 40.03
C LEU A 264 -22.68 -18.39 40.30
N GLN A 265 -23.20 -19.00 39.24
CA GLN A 265 -23.87 -20.29 39.30
C GLN A 265 -22.89 -21.38 38.91
N VAL A 266 -22.71 -22.38 39.76
CA VAL A 266 -21.85 -23.56 39.51
C VAL A 266 -22.70 -24.82 39.49
N GLN A 267 -22.63 -25.58 38.40
CA GLN A 267 -23.35 -26.83 38.21
C GLN A 267 -22.36 -27.99 38.02
N SER A 268 -22.62 -29.15 38.65
CA SER A 268 -21.85 -30.38 38.44
C SER A 268 -22.63 -31.40 37.62
N TRP A 269 -21.91 -32.11 36.75
CA TRP A 269 -22.40 -33.30 36.05
C TRP A 269 -21.42 -34.46 36.15
N PRO A 270 -21.81 -35.62 36.73
CA PRO A 270 -23.09 -35.87 37.40
C PRO A 270 -23.23 -35.11 38.74
N PRO A 271 -24.47 -34.98 39.26
CA PRO A 271 -24.76 -34.17 40.44
C PRO A 271 -23.98 -34.63 41.70
N SER A 272 -23.06 -33.79 42.24
CA SER A 272 -22.33 -34.08 43.49
C SER A 272 -23.11 -33.62 44.73
N PRO A 273 -23.19 -34.42 45.82
CA PRO A 273 -23.82 -34.01 47.07
C PRO A 273 -22.96 -33.06 47.92
N ASN A 274 -21.67 -32.91 47.60
CA ASN A 274 -20.76 -32.01 48.31
C ASN A 274 -20.78 -30.62 47.69
N ALA A 275 -20.77 -29.58 48.53
CA ALA A 275 -20.54 -28.21 48.06
C ALA A 275 -19.16 -28.13 47.40
N PRO A 276 -19.04 -27.61 46.16
CA PRO A 276 -17.73 -27.41 45.56
C PRO A 276 -16.86 -26.55 46.48
N PHE A 277 -15.61 -26.96 46.71
CA PHE A 277 -14.64 -26.09 47.35
C PHE A 277 -14.16 -25.06 46.33
N VAL A 278 -14.79 -23.89 46.36
CA VAL A 278 -14.44 -22.77 45.49
C VAL A 278 -13.26 -22.01 46.10
N LYS A 279 -12.07 -22.14 45.51
CA LYS A 279 -10.88 -21.38 45.92
C LYS A 279 -10.53 -20.35 44.86
N ARG A 280 -10.65 -19.05 45.19
CA ARG A 280 -10.22 -17.96 44.30
C ARG A 280 -8.70 -17.81 44.32
N LEU A 281 -8.11 -17.56 43.16
CA LEU A 281 -6.79 -16.94 43.03
C LEU A 281 -6.96 -15.40 43.01
N GLY A 282 -7.34 -14.76 44.14
CA GLY A 282 -7.61 -13.30 44.19
C GLY A 282 -8.35 -12.74 45.44
N ARG A 283 -8.79 -11.46 45.39
CA ARG A 283 -9.35 -10.63 46.50
C ARG A 283 -10.88 -10.75 46.82
N HIS A 284 -11.61 -11.74 46.32
CA HIS A 284 -13.09 -11.84 46.41
C HIS A 284 -13.38 -13.27 46.84
N ALA A 285 -13.98 -13.47 47.99
CA ALA A 285 -14.29 -14.81 48.47
C ALA A 285 -15.53 -14.74 49.33
N SER A 286 -16.54 -15.53 48.96
CA SER A 286 -17.70 -15.85 49.76
C SER A 286 -17.84 -17.39 49.77
N THR A 287 -18.46 -17.91 50.82
CA THR A 287 -18.83 -19.33 50.90
C THR A 287 -20.05 -19.59 50.02
N PRO A 288 -20.05 -20.63 49.16
CA PRO A 288 -21.22 -21.00 48.39
C PRO A 288 -22.40 -21.30 49.32
N ILE A 289 -23.58 -20.77 49.00
CA ILE A 289 -24.80 -21.02 49.77
C ILE A 289 -25.60 -22.09 49.00
N PRO A 290 -25.84 -23.28 49.58
CA PRO A 290 -26.79 -24.22 48.99
C PRO A 290 -28.22 -23.66 49.09
N GLU A 291 -28.80 -23.26 47.96
CA GLU A 291 -30.25 -23.12 47.83
C GLU A 291 -30.82 -24.38 47.16
N SER A 292 -31.13 -25.40 47.96
CA SER A 292 -31.78 -26.61 47.44
C SER A 292 -33.30 -26.43 47.38
N GLU A 293 -33.81 -25.63 46.45
CA GLU A 293 -35.27 -25.54 46.21
C GLU A 293 -35.79 -26.51 45.14
N GLY A 294 -34.95 -27.31 44.51
CA GLY A 294 -35.41 -28.44 43.69
C GLY A 294 -34.38 -28.90 42.68
N CYS A 295 -34.07 -30.20 42.71
CA CYS A 295 -33.52 -31.13 41.70
C CYS A 295 -32.46 -30.71 40.66
N ASN A 296 -31.99 -29.47 40.69
CA ASN A 296 -30.80 -29.01 40.02
C ASN A 296 -29.74 -28.81 41.09
N ASN A 297 -28.59 -29.47 40.95
CA ASN A 297 -27.42 -29.23 41.79
C ASN A 297 -26.69 -27.95 41.32
N ALA A 298 -27.42 -26.84 41.26
CA ALA A 298 -26.90 -25.50 40.99
C ALA A 298 -26.55 -24.83 42.32
N TRP A 299 -25.28 -24.49 42.49
CA TRP A 299 -24.77 -23.77 43.65
C TRP A 299 -24.65 -22.30 43.30
N HIS A 300 -25.27 -21.44 44.13
CA HIS A 300 -25.15 -20.00 43.98
C HIS A 300 -24.05 -19.49 44.91
N CYS A 301 -23.07 -18.81 44.32
CA CYS A 301 -21.99 -18.15 45.04
C CYS A 301 -22.04 -16.64 44.71
N PRO A 302 -22.52 -15.78 45.61
CA PRO A 302 -22.52 -14.34 45.35
C PRO A 302 -21.08 -13.84 45.27
N ILE A 303 -20.69 -13.28 44.12
CA ILE A 303 -19.36 -12.67 43.95
C ILE A 303 -19.40 -11.31 44.67
N ASP A 304 -18.75 -11.19 45.84
CA ASP A 304 -18.68 -9.94 46.61
C ASP A 304 -17.24 -9.41 46.71
N PRO A 305 -16.97 -8.18 46.20
CA PRO A 305 -17.81 -7.42 45.27
C PRO A 305 -17.96 -8.09 43.89
N PRO A 306 -19.01 -7.76 43.10
CA PRO A 306 -19.21 -8.29 41.74
C PRO A 306 -18.00 -8.02 40.84
N LEU A 307 -17.73 -8.93 39.89
CA LEU A 307 -16.71 -8.72 38.86
C LEU A 307 -17.07 -7.49 38.02
N PRO A 308 -16.22 -6.46 37.96
CA PRO A 308 -16.42 -5.32 37.08
C PRO A 308 -16.38 -5.70 35.59
N LEU A 309 -17.05 -4.91 34.76
CA LEU A 309 -16.98 -5.03 33.30
C LEU A 309 -15.53 -5.02 32.81
N GLY A 310 -15.17 -5.99 31.97
CA GLY A 310 -13.83 -6.16 31.39
C GLY A 310 -12.82 -6.84 32.30
N GLU A 311 -13.20 -7.28 33.51
CA GLU A 311 -12.33 -8.07 34.39
C GLU A 311 -12.50 -9.57 34.17
N PHE A 312 -11.44 -10.31 34.51
CA PHE A 312 -11.45 -11.76 34.60
C PHE A 312 -10.84 -12.25 35.91
N THR A 313 -11.18 -13.48 36.27
CA THR A 313 -10.63 -14.15 37.45
C THR A 313 -10.72 -15.66 37.26
N GLN A 314 -9.83 -16.38 37.91
CA GLN A 314 -9.85 -17.84 37.94
C GLN A 314 -10.45 -18.35 39.25
N PHE A 315 -11.26 -19.39 39.14
CA PHE A 315 -11.81 -20.14 40.25
C PHE A 315 -11.33 -21.57 40.19
N VAL A 316 -10.93 -22.12 41.32
CA VAL A 316 -10.69 -23.56 41.44
C VAL A 316 -11.93 -24.20 42.05
N VAL A 317 -12.52 -25.16 41.34
CA VAL A 317 -13.67 -25.96 41.76
C VAL A 317 -13.22 -27.42 41.82
N GLY A 318 -13.05 -27.96 43.03
CA GLY A 318 -12.42 -29.27 43.18
C GLY A 318 -10.98 -29.25 42.67
N ASN A 319 -10.68 -30.02 41.62
CA ASN A 319 -9.39 -30.02 40.91
C ASN A 319 -9.39 -29.16 39.62
N ASP A 320 -10.55 -28.71 39.17
CA ASP A 320 -10.67 -27.97 37.91
C ASP A 320 -10.49 -26.46 38.14
N THR A 321 -9.96 -25.78 37.12
CA THR A 321 -9.87 -24.32 37.09
C THR A 321 -10.84 -23.79 36.05
N LEU A 322 -11.74 -22.90 36.47
CA LEU A 322 -12.66 -22.19 35.59
C LEU A 322 -12.26 -20.72 35.47
N ASP A 323 -12.20 -20.24 34.23
CA ASP A 323 -11.99 -18.84 33.92
C ASP A 323 -13.35 -18.13 33.81
N LEU A 324 -13.56 -17.13 34.66
CA LEU A 324 -14.73 -16.27 34.60
C LEU A 324 -14.32 -14.88 34.19
N TRP A 325 -15.11 -14.28 33.33
CA TRP A 325 -14.90 -12.95 32.81
C TRP A 325 -16.23 -12.27 32.56
N VAL A 326 -16.21 -10.95 32.54
CA VAL A 326 -17.36 -10.12 32.19
C VAL A 326 -16.98 -9.30 30.98
N ASP A 327 -17.79 -9.37 29.92
CA ASP A 327 -17.50 -8.66 28.66
C ASP A 327 -17.23 -7.17 28.89
N GLY A 328 -16.02 -6.76 28.50
CA GLY A 328 -15.54 -5.39 28.56
C GLY A 328 -15.75 -4.61 27.27
N ALA A 329 -16.34 -5.17 26.22
CA ALA A 329 -16.41 -4.55 24.89
C ALA A 329 -17.04 -3.15 24.90
N SER A 330 -18.00 -2.89 25.79
CA SER A 330 -18.62 -1.58 25.98
C SER A 330 -17.67 -0.48 26.48
N ARG A 331 -16.49 -0.85 26.99
CA ARG A 331 -15.44 0.06 27.43
C ARG A 331 -14.43 0.42 26.36
N LEU A 332 -14.44 -0.30 25.23
CA LEU A 332 -13.52 -0.04 24.14
C LEU A 332 -13.76 1.35 23.56
N GLY A 333 -12.71 2.15 23.51
CA GLY A 333 -12.61 3.38 22.75
C GLY A 333 -11.71 3.21 21.52
N PRO A 334 -11.52 4.29 20.75
CA PRO A 334 -10.45 4.36 19.76
C PRO A 334 -9.09 4.06 20.40
N GLU A 335 -8.18 3.39 19.69
CA GLU A 335 -6.82 3.00 20.12
C GLU A 335 -6.73 1.83 21.13
N ASP A 336 -7.86 1.29 21.60
CA ASP A 336 -7.86 0.11 22.49
C ASP A 336 -7.55 -1.21 21.74
N LEU A 337 -7.69 -1.20 20.40
CA LEU A 337 -7.36 -2.30 19.50
C LEU A 337 -6.34 -1.82 18.47
N ALA A 338 -5.53 -2.72 17.92
CA ALA A 338 -4.60 -2.39 16.84
C ALA A 338 -4.53 -3.51 15.81
N PHE A 339 -4.60 -3.20 14.53
CA PHE A 339 -4.23 -4.17 13.49
C PHE A 339 -2.72 -4.37 13.53
N THR A 340 -2.26 -5.62 13.49
CA THR A 340 -0.83 -5.96 13.63
C THR A 340 -0.25 -6.68 12.43
N GLU A 341 -1.07 -7.37 11.65
CA GLU A 341 -0.63 -8.12 10.46
C GLU A 341 -1.75 -8.24 9.43
N ILE A 342 -1.42 -8.17 8.13
CA ILE A 342 -2.37 -8.30 7.02
C ILE A 342 -1.81 -9.25 5.96
N MET A 343 -2.56 -10.31 5.66
CA MET A 343 -2.26 -11.25 4.57
C MET A 343 -3.30 -11.10 3.46
N ALA A 344 -3.00 -10.26 2.46
CA ALA A 344 -3.92 -10.02 1.34
C ALA A 344 -3.86 -11.13 0.28
N ASP A 345 -2.67 -11.53 -0.14
CA ASP A 345 -2.43 -12.59 -1.14
C ASP A 345 -1.70 -13.79 -0.50
N PRO A 346 -2.41 -14.85 -0.10
CA PRO A 346 -1.78 -15.99 0.54
C PRO A 346 -1.19 -17.01 -0.46
N THR A 347 -1.21 -16.74 -1.79
CA THR A 347 -0.83 -17.71 -2.83
C THR A 347 0.47 -17.34 -3.58
N PRO A 348 1.45 -18.24 -3.69
CA PRO A 348 1.53 -19.56 -3.05
C PRO A 348 1.85 -19.44 -1.56
N ALA A 349 1.31 -20.33 -0.74
CA ALA A 349 1.61 -20.34 0.71
C ALA A 349 3.11 -20.46 0.99
N LEU A 350 3.63 -19.59 1.85
CA LEU A 350 5.03 -19.57 2.29
C LEU A 350 5.20 -20.10 3.73
N VAL A 351 4.56 -19.43 4.70
CA VAL A 351 4.58 -19.77 6.13
C VAL A 351 3.17 -20.00 6.67
N ALA A 352 2.26 -19.05 6.42
CA ALA A 352 0.83 -19.20 6.70
C ALA A 352 0.15 -20.07 5.62
N PRO A 353 -0.99 -20.71 5.91
CA PRO A 353 -1.81 -21.43 4.93
C PRO A 353 -2.33 -20.51 3.82
N GLU A 354 -2.90 -21.09 2.76
CA GLU A 354 -3.55 -20.38 1.65
C GLU A 354 -4.91 -19.78 2.06
N ALA A 355 -4.92 -18.95 3.11
CA ALA A 355 -6.08 -18.27 3.65
C ALA A 355 -5.74 -16.81 3.92
N THR A 356 -6.67 -15.92 3.60
CA THR A 356 -6.53 -14.49 3.81
C THR A 356 -6.90 -14.16 5.25
N TYR A 357 -6.13 -13.28 5.90
CA TYR A 357 -6.40 -12.90 7.28
C TYR A 357 -5.99 -11.49 7.65
N LEU A 358 -6.62 -11.00 8.73
CA LEU A 358 -6.22 -9.82 9.49
C LEU A 358 -5.86 -10.26 10.91
N GLU A 359 -4.75 -9.78 11.43
CA GLU A 359 -4.42 -9.91 12.84
C GLU A 359 -4.72 -8.63 13.61
N VAL A 360 -5.35 -8.78 14.78
CA VAL A 360 -5.72 -7.69 15.66
C VAL A 360 -5.19 -7.95 17.07
N LEU A 361 -4.56 -6.97 17.69
CA LEU A 361 -4.14 -6.98 19.09
C LEU A 361 -5.17 -6.28 19.98
N ASN A 362 -5.53 -6.91 21.11
CA ASN A 362 -6.25 -6.24 22.19
C ASN A 362 -5.24 -5.46 23.05
N ALA A 363 -5.00 -4.19 22.73
CA ALA A 363 -4.10 -3.33 23.51
C ALA A 363 -4.77 -2.82 24.81
N SER A 364 -6.07 -3.03 24.95
CA SER A 364 -6.82 -2.62 26.13
C SER A 364 -6.53 -3.52 27.35
N PRO A 365 -6.77 -3.01 28.58
CA PRO A 365 -6.68 -3.82 29.79
C PRO A 365 -7.92 -4.70 30.02
N TRP A 366 -8.87 -4.74 29.08
CA TRP A 366 -10.16 -5.40 29.23
C TRP A 366 -10.20 -6.76 28.56
N VAL A 367 -10.88 -7.71 29.18
CA VAL A 367 -11.30 -8.97 28.52
C VAL A 367 -12.56 -8.70 27.70
N ILE A 368 -12.57 -9.18 26.46
CA ILE A 368 -13.59 -8.84 25.45
C ILE A 368 -14.27 -10.11 24.96
N ASP A 369 -15.60 -10.06 24.81
CA ASP A 369 -16.31 -11.01 23.97
C ASP A 369 -16.10 -10.65 22.49
N PRO A 370 -15.35 -11.43 21.70
CA PRO A 370 -15.10 -11.11 20.30
C PRO A 370 -16.38 -11.07 19.46
N THR A 371 -17.45 -11.77 19.86
CA THR A 371 -18.74 -11.78 19.13
C THR A 371 -19.49 -10.45 19.23
N SER A 372 -19.08 -9.58 20.16
CA SER A 372 -19.61 -8.22 20.32
C SER A 372 -19.01 -7.21 19.33
N ILE A 373 -17.94 -7.60 18.62
CA ILE A 373 -17.23 -6.81 17.62
C ILE A 373 -17.65 -7.30 16.23
N LEU A 374 -17.73 -6.37 15.28
CA LEU A 374 -18.07 -6.63 13.89
C LEU A 374 -16.91 -6.18 12.98
N LEU A 375 -16.59 -6.98 11.98
CA LEU A 375 -15.69 -6.56 10.90
C LEU A 375 -16.50 -5.81 9.85
N HIS A 376 -16.11 -4.58 9.54
CA HIS A 376 -16.68 -3.80 8.45
C HIS A 376 -15.68 -3.75 7.30
N ASP A 377 -16.07 -4.31 6.17
CA ASP A 377 -15.27 -4.36 4.97
C ASP A 377 -16.11 -3.94 3.76
N ASN A 378 -15.62 -2.95 3.01
CA ASN A 378 -16.23 -2.45 1.77
C ASN A 378 -17.76 -2.16 1.88
N GLY A 379 -18.19 -1.54 2.99
CA GLY A 379 -19.60 -1.20 3.20
C GLY A 379 -20.48 -2.38 3.64
N GLN A 380 -19.92 -3.56 3.86
CA GLN A 380 -20.58 -4.73 4.46
C GLN A 380 -20.09 -4.95 5.88
N THR A 381 -20.94 -5.50 6.72
CA THR A 381 -20.60 -5.82 8.11
C THR A 381 -20.71 -7.32 8.31
N HIS A 382 -19.70 -7.91 8.93
CA HIS A 382 -19.54 -9.33 9.13
C HIS A 382 -19.44 -9.65 10.63
N GLU A 383 -20.10 -10.74 11.02
CA GLU A 383 -20.06 -11.27 12.39
C GLU A 383 -18.80 -12.09 12.61
N LEU A 384 -18.26 -12.03 13.83
CA LEU A 384 -17.12 -12.81 14.26
C LEU A 384 -17.60 -14.11 14.94
N GLU A 385 -17.14 -15.25 14.44
CA GLU A 385 -17.45 -16.59 14.93
C GLU A 385 -16.16 -17.25 15.46
N PRO A 386 -15.88 -17.18 16.77
CA PRO A 386 -14.79 -17.91 17.41
C PRO A 386 -14.84 -19.42 17.11
N MET A 387 -13.68 -20.04 16.87
CA MET A 387 -13.61 -21.48 16.65
C MET A 387 -13.87 -22.30 17.92
N ASP A 388 -13.57 -21.73 19.09
CA ASP A 388 -13.88 -22.30 20.41
C ASP A 388 -15.08 -21.58 21.03
N GLU A 389 -16.12 -22.34 21.41
CA GLU A 389 -17.41 -21.80 21.89
C GLU A 389 -17.32 -20.92 23.17
N ILE A 390 -16.20 -20.95 23.92
CA ILE A 390 -16.05 -20.30 25.24
C ILE A 390 -14.65 -19.72 25.48
N THR A 391 -14.04 -19.04 24.51
CA THR A 391 -12.72 -18.40 24.70
C THR A 391 -12.82 -16.87 24.65
N PRO A 392 -12.61 -16.15 25.78
CA PRO A 392 -12.56 -14.69 25.77
C PRO A 392 -11.30 -14.16 25.06
N TRP A 393 -11.40 -12.97 24.48
CA TRP A 393 -10.24 -12.27 23.95
C TRP A 393 -9.51 -11.50 25.06
N MET A 394 -8.35 -11.98 25.45
CA MET A 394 -7.60 -11.50 26.62
C MET A 394 -6.80 -10.22 26.32
N PRO A 395 -6.50 -9.38 27.32
CA PRO A 395 -5.56 -8.27 27.20
C PRO A 395 -4.22 -8.73 26.62
N TRP A 396 -3.70 -7.97 25.66
CA TRP A 396 -2.46 -8.22 24.92
C TRP A 396 -2.44 -9.50 24.09
N GLN A 397 -3.59 -10.15 23.91
CA GLN A 397 -3.73 -11.31 23.03
C GLN A 397 -4.03 -10.86 21.60
N ARG A 398 -3.50 -11.62 20.63
CA ARG A 398 -3.80 -11.45 19.20
C ARG A 398 -5.00 -12.28 18.78
N MET A 399 -5.79 -11.74 17.88
CA MET A 399 -6.92 -12.40 17.24
C MET A 399 -6.67 -12.40 15.73
N VAL A 400 -6.67 -13.58 15.12
CA VAL A 400 -6.53 -13.79 13.68
C VAL A 400 -7.93 -13.99 13.11
N LEU A 401 -8.38 -12.99 12.35
CA LEU A 401 -9.63 -12.98 11.60
C LEU A 401 -9.35 -13.58 10.22
N ALA A 402 -9.77 -14.82 9.97
CA ALA A 402 -9.52 -15.52 8.71
C ALA A 402 -10.82 -15.80 7.93
N ASP A 403 -10.70 -15.84 6.61
CA ASP A 403 -11.79 -16.28 5.72
C ASP A 403 -11.98 -17.80 5.75
N ASP A 404 -10.88 -18.56 5.82
CA ASP A 404 -10.84 -20.02 5.97
C ASP A 404 -9.97 -20.46 7.18
N PRO A 405 -10.52 -20.43 8.41
CA PRO A 405 -9.80 -20.86 9.60
C PRO A 405 -9.51 -22.38 9.63
N GLU A 406 -10.22 -23.20 8.86
CA GLU A 406 -9.96 -24.66 8.79
C GLU A 406 -8.58 -24.94 8.15
N ALA A 407 -8.13 -24.07 7.24
CA ALA A 407 -6.80 -24.14 6.66
C ALA A 407 -5.68 -23.90 7.70
N PHE A 408 -5.93 -23.08 8.73
CA PHE A 408 -5.01 -22.87 9.84
C PHE A 408 -4.92 -24.10 10.75
N GLU A 409 -6.06 -24.72 11.09
CA GLU A 409 -6.07 -25.96 11.87
C GLU A 409 -5.36 -27.10 11.14
N ALA A 410 -5.57 -27.23 9.83
CA ALA A 410 -4.98 -28.29 9.02
C ALA A 410 -3.47 -28.15 8.82
N SER A 411 -2.97 -26.92 8.73
CA SER A 411 -1.54 -26.63 8.50
C SER A 411 -0.71 -26.64 9.77
N GLY A 412 -1.32 -26.47 10.95
CA GLY A 412 -0.60 -26.18 12.19
C GLY A 412 0.12 -24.82 12.16
N GLY A 413 -0.24 -23.95 11.21
CA GLY A 413 0.39 -22.64 10.95
C GLY A 413 -0.04 -21.54 11.91
N PHE A 414 -0.49 -21.89 13.12
CA PHE A 414 -1.00 -20.97 14.14
C PHE A 414 -0.24 -21.18 15.45
N GLY A 415 0.35 -20.12 16.01
CA GLY A 415 1.27 -20.23 17.17
C GLY A 415 1.23 -19.04 18.13
N CYS A 416 1.85 -19.19 19.30
CA CYS A 416 2.02 -18.19 20.37
C CYS A 416 0.80 -17.81 21.24
N GLY A 417 -0.33 -18.51 21.13
CA GLY A 417 -1.48 -18.29 22.01
C GLY A 417 -2.42 -17.17 21.54
N GLY A 418 -2.39 -16.82 20.26
CA GLY A 418 -3.45 -16.03 19.63
C GLY A 418 -4.79 -16.77 19.62
N MET A 419 -5.84 -16.07 19.22
CA MET A 419 -7.21 -16.57 19.04
C MET A 419 -7.55 -16.63 17.55
N LEU A 420 -8.04 -17.76 17.05
CA LEU A 420 -8.48 -17.92 15.65
C LEU A 420 -9.99 -17.73 15.55
N VAL A 421 -10.43 -16.85 14.65
CA VAL A 421 -11.82 -16.47 14.50
C VAL A 421 -12.22 -16.49 13.03
N LYS A 422 -13.34 -17.15 12.75
CA LYS A 422 -13.97 -17.14 11.44
C LYS A 422 -14.72 -15.83 11.25
N VAL A 423 -14.54 -15.18 10.10
CA VAL A 423 -15.36 -14.02 9.74
C VAL A 423 -16.51 -14.47 8.84
N ARG A 424 -17.74 -14.35 9.33
CA ARG A 424 -18.90 -14.92 8.66
C ARG A 424 -19.21 -14.21 7.33
N GLY A 425 -19.10 -14.97 6.23
CA GLY A 425 -19.44 -14.47 4.89
C GLY A 425 -18.47 -13.40 4.36
N TRP A 426 -17.29 -13.29 4.94
CA TRP A 426 -16.24 -12.39 4.49
C TRP A 426 -15.50 -13.02 3.29
N PRO A 427 -15.39 -12.31 2.15
CA PRO A 427 -14.78 -12.87 0.95
C PRO A 427 -13.23 -12.86 0.96
N GLY A 428 -12.60 -12.44 2.06
CA GLY A 428 -11.17 -12.17 2.13
C GLY A 428 -10.83 -10.73 1.71
N LEU A 429 -9.54 -10.49 1.51
CA LEU A 429 -8.95 -9.17 1.24
C LEU A 429 -8.56 -9.01 -0.24
N ARG A 430 -8.37 -7.76 -0.67
CA ARG A 430 -7.91 -7.41 -2.03
C ARG A 430 -6.40 -7.18 -2.11
N ASP A 431 -5.74 -7.77 -3.11
CA ASP A 431 -4.30 -7.61 -3.38
C ASP A 431 -3.86 -6.14 -3.61
N ASN A 432 -4.73 -5.34 -4.23
CA ASN A 432 -4.43 -3.94 -4.56
C ASN A 432 -4.63 -2.96 -3.39
N GLY A 433 -5.11 -3.43 -2.23
CA GLY A 433 -5.46 -2.56 -1.11
C GLY A 433 -6.94 -2.31 -0.93
N GLU A 434 -7.35 -2.11 0.32
CA GLU A 434 -8.68 -1.65 0.71
C GLU A 434 -8.72 -1.14 2.15
N ARG A 435 -9.90 -0.62 2.56
CA ARG A 435 -10.17 -0.13 3.91
C ARG A 435 -11.04 -1.09 4.68
N VAL A 436 -10.58 -1.50 5.86
CA VAL A 436 -11.28 -2.38 6.79
C VAL A 436 -11.39 -1.71 8.16
N SER A 437 -12.45 -1.99 8.91
CA SER A 437 -12.67 -1.39 10.22
C SER A 437 -13.28 -2.38 11.20
N LEU A 438 -12.91 -2.29 12.47
CA LEU A 438 -13.60 -2.97 13.56
C LEU A 438 -14.64 -2.03 14.16
N MET A 439 -15.85 -2.53 14.35
CA MET A 439 -16.97 -1.74 14.85
C MET A 439 -17.65 -2.44 16.02
N ARG A 440 -18.21 -1.63 16.93
CA ARG A 440 -19.17 -2.05 17.94
C ARG A 440 -20.47 -1.30 17.71
N GLY A 441 -21.47 -1.96 17.14
CA GLY A 441 -22.70 -1.29 16.70
C GLY A 441 -22.41 -0.26 15.61
N THR A 442 -22.59 1.03 15.90
CA THR A 442 -22.26 2.14 14.98
C THR A 442 -20.92 2.81 15.29
N ASP A 443 -20.26 2.43 16.39
CA ASP A 443 -19.00 3.03 16.82
C ASP A 443 -17.84 2.31 16.12
N THR A 444 -17.00 3.05 15.42
CA THR A 444 -15.73 2.53 14.89
C THR A 444 -14.71 2.47 16.02
N LEU A 445 -14.15 1.28 16.25
CA LEU A 445 -13.12 1.04 17.26
C LEU A 445 -11.71 1.20 16.66
N GLU A 446 -11.48 0.62 15.48
CA GLU A 446 -10.19 0.66 14.80
C GLU A 446 -10.38 0.61 13.27
N THR A 447 -9.46 1.17 12.49
CA THR A 447 -9.52 1.20 11.03
C THR A 447 -8.14 1.13 10.43
N VAL A 448 -7.90 0.12 9.59
CA VAL A 448 -6.73 0.08 8.72
C VAL A 448 -7.15 0.21 7.26
N GLU A 449 -6.39 0.96 6.49
CA GLU A 449 -6.54 1.02 5.03
C GLU A 449 -5.16 0.85 4.42
N TYR A 450 -4.93 -0.31 3.82
CA TYR A 450 -3.63 -0.70 3.26
C TYR A 450 -3.65 -0.58 1.74
N ASP A 451 -2.48 -0.44 1.14
CA ASP A 451 -2.28 -0.36 -0.31
C ASP A 451 -1.19 -1.36 -0.73
N ARG A 452 -1.20 -1.76 -2.00
CA ARG A 452 -0.15 -2.63 -2.56
C ARG A 452 1.27 -2.08 -2.35
N SER A 453 1.44 -0.77 -2.33
CA SER A 453 2.73 -0.11 -2.07
C SER A 453 3.37 -0.48 -0.72
N TRP A 454 2.59 -0.96 0.25
CA TRP A 454 3.09 -1.38 1.57
C TRP A 454 4.03 -2.58 1.50
N TRP A 455 4.05 -3.30 0.37
CA TRP A 455 5.01 -4.39 0.13
C TRP A 455 6.38 -3.94 -0.39
N ALA A 456 6.63 -2.63 -0.59
CA ALA A 456 7.94 -2.06 -0.94
C ALA A 456 8.70 -2.82 -2.06
N ASP A 457 8.03 -3.04 -3.20
CA ASP A 457 8.48 -3.81 -4.38
C ASP A 457 8.65 -5.34 -4.18
N GLU A 458 8.37 -5.87 -2.99
CA GLU A 458 8.38 -7.32 -2.74
C GLU A 458 7.15 -8.03 -3.35
N GLN A 459 7.27 -9.34 -3.56
CA GLN A 459 6.14 -10.17 -4.00
C GLN A 459 5.17 -10.41 -2.84
N GLN A 460 3.89 -10.13 -3.07
CA GLN A 460 2.83 -10.33 -2.08
C GLN A 460 2.53 -11.81 -1.78
N GLY A 461 2.60 -12.67 -2.80
CA GLY A 461 2.18 -14.07 -2.69
C GLY A 461 2.79 -14.82 -1.51
N GLY A 462 1.92 -15.20 -0.57
CA GLY A 462 2.25 -15.93 0.66
C GLY A 462 2.96 -15.11 1.73
N ARG A 463 3.08 -13.78 1.55
CA ARG A 463 3.77 -12.87 2.47
C ARG A 463 2.83 -11.78 2.98
N SER A 464 2.69 -11.68 4.30
CA SER A 464 1.97 -10.60 4.96
C SER A 464 2.81 -9.33 5.10
N ILE A 465 2.13 -8.25 5.45
CA ILE A 465 2.74 -7.05 6.04
C ILE A 465 2.46 -7.05 7.53
N SER A 466 3.46 -6.66 8.32
CA SER A 466 3.37 -6.61 9.77
C SER A 466 3.71 -5.21 10.26
N ILE A 467 3.03 -4.75 11.31
CA ILE A 467 3.29 -3.47 11.95
C ILE A 467 4.57 -3.55 12.79
N GLN A 468 5.35 -2.48 12.83
CA GLN A 468 6.53 -2.38 13.71
C GLN A 468 6.14 -1.91 15.12
N VAL A 469 5.24 -0.94 15.22
CA VAL A 469 4.79 -0.36 16.50
C VAL A 469 3.26 -0.47 16.60
N PRO A 470 2.72 -1.51 17.28
CA PRO A 470 1.27 -1.75 17.40
C PRO A 470 0.49 -0.60 18.04
N GLU A 471 1.07 0.08 19.03
CA GLU A 471 0.47 1.28 19.65
C GLU A 471 0.62 2.54 18.79
N GLY A 472 1.30 2.43 17.64
CA GLY A 472 1.52 3.52 16.69
C GLY A 472 0.28 3.82 15.85
N CYS A 473 0.47 4.61 14.79
CA CYS A 473 -0.57 4.89 13.81
C CYS A 473 -0.37 4.05 12.53
N ASP A 474 -1.39 3.98 11.68
CA ASP A 474 -1.38 3.20 10.42
C ASP A 474 -0.74 3.95 9.22
N ASP A 475 0.35 4.67 9.46
CA ASP A 475 1.17 5.24 8.38
C ASP A 475 1.99 4.12 7.73
N ILE A 476 2.15 4.16 6.40
CA ILE A 476 2.93 3.17 5.64
C ILE A 476 4.34 2.93 6.21
N ARG A 477 4.96 3.94 6.83
CA ARG A 477 6.29 3.82 7.46
C ARG A 477 6.29 2.96 8.73
N ASN A 478 5.13 2.57 9.25
CA ASN A 478 5.00 1.65 10.38
C ASN A 478 4.74 0.19 9.93
N TRP A 479 4.51 -0.04 8.64
CA TRP A 479 4.14 -1.33 8.08
C TRP A 479 5.19 -1.82 7.09
N PHE A 480 5.60 -3.07 7.22
CA PHE A 480 6.65 -3.64 6.38
C PHE A 480 6.30 -5.06 5.97
N PRO A 481 6.78 -5.55 4.80
CA PRO A 481 6.72 -6.97 4.48
C PRO A 481 7.31 -7.79 5.63
N ASP A 482 6.59 -8.79 6.12
CA ASP A 482 7.12 -9.63 7.19
C ASP A 482 8.33 -10.39 6.65
N PRO A 483 9.54 -10.23 7.22
CA PRO A 483 10.74 -10.87 6.69
C PRO A 483 10.69 -12.39 6.78
N GLN A 484 9.93 -12.94 7.73
CA GLN A 484 9.72 -14.39 7.87
C GLN A 484 8.63 -14.91 6.93
N GLY A 485 7.85 -14.02 6.31
CA GLY A 485 6.73 -14.36 5.46
C GLY A 485 5.41 -14.04 6.14
N ALA A 486 5.20 -14.54 7.35
CA ALA A 486 4.00 -14.31 8.13
C ALA A 486 4.22 -14.70 9.60
N SER A 487 3.47 -14.10 10.53
CA SER A 487 3.54 -14.36 11.97
C SER A 487 2.18 -14.53 12.67
N PRO A 488 1.19 -15.23 12.08
CA PRO A 488 -0.17 -15.26 12.61
C PRO A 488 -0.25 -15.81 14.04
N GLY A 489 -0.85 -15.01 14.92
CA GLY A 489 -1.01 -15.27 16.36
C GLY A 489 0.19 -14.86 17.21
N CYS A 490 1.29 -14.39 16.61
CA CYS A 490 2.55 -14.06 17.26
C CYS A 490 2.97 -12.61 16.96
N PRO A 491 3.70 -11.93 17.87
CA PRO A 491 4.41 -10.71 17.50
C PRO A 491 5.40 -10.98 16.37
N SER A 492 5.41 -10.10 15.36
CA SER A 492 6.36 -10.21 14.26
C SER A 492 7.79 -9.95 14.73
N TRP A 493 8.79 -10.34 13.93
CA TRP A 493 10.18 -9.97 14.23
C TRP A 493 10.38 -8.44 14.21
N LEU A 494 9.60 -7.72 13.41
CA LEU A 494 9.67 -6.27 13.27
C LEU A 494 9.30 -5.57 14.58
N GLU A 495 8.33 -6.09 15.33
CA GLU A 495 7.95 -5.55 16.65
C GLU A 495 9.06 -5.65 17.70
N THR A 496 10.03 -6.55 17.50
CA THR A 496 11.20 -6.65 18.38
C THR A 496 12.29 -5.62 18.04
N MET A 497 12.18 -4.97 16.89
CA MET A 497 13.09 -3.93 16.43
C MET A 497 12.63 -2.59 16.98
N HIS A 498 13.49 -1.91 17.72
CA HIS A 498 13.20 -0.53 18.11
C HIS A 498 13.16 0.32 16.84
N PRO A 499 12.10 1.12 16.59
CA PRO A 499 12.08 2.00 15.43
C PRO A 499 13.32 2.92 15.49
N ASP A 500 14.09 2.91 14.40
CA ASP A 500 15.20 3.83 14.23
C ASP A 500 14.62 5.24 14.15
N GLY A 501 15.20 6.19 14.90
CA GLY A 501 14.81 7.59 14.77
C GLY A 501 13.62 8.08 15.61
N CYS A 502 13.40 7.54 16.83
CA CYS A 502 12.64 8.29 17.85
C CYS A 502 13.43 9.54 18.31
N HIS A 503 13.51 10.51 17.41
CA HIS A 503 14.09 11.84 17.58
C HIS A 503 13.00 12.90 17.45
N GLN A 504 13.34 14.16 17.69
CA GLN A 504 12.41 15.25 17.46
C GLN A 504 12.06 15.28 15.96
N SER A 505 10.77 15.27 15.62
CA SER A 505 10.33 15.30 14.21
C SER A 505 10.95 16.49 13.48
N ASP A 506 11.69 16.19 12.42
CA ASP A 506 12.01 17.18 11.40
C ASP A 506 10.75 17.36 10.55
N VAL A 507 10.46 18.61 10.17
CA VAL A 507 9.25 18.94 9.43
C VAL A 507 9.66 19.73 8.21
N VAL A 508 9.46 19.13 7.04
CA VAL A 508 9.59 19.86 5.78
C VAL A 508 8.32 20.68 5.59
N LEU A 509 8.50 21.97 5.32
CA LEU A 509 7.42 22.91 5.06
C LEU A 509 7.46 23.30 3.59
N ARG A 510 6.33 23.18 2.90
CA ARG A 510 6.18 23.65 1.52
C ARG A 510 4.91 24.46 1.34
N LEU A 511 4.91 25.33 0.35
CA LEU A 511 3.73 26.09 -0.06
C LEU A 511 3.13 25.41 -1.28
N ASN A 512 1.85 25.04 -1.21
CA ASN A 512 1.18 24.41 -2.33
C ASN A 512 0.69 25.43 -3.38
N PRO A 513 0.28 25.01 -4.59
CA PRO A 513 -0.16 25.90 -5.65
C PRO A 513 -1.33 26.81 -5.26
N ASP A 514 -2.19 26.37 -4.33
CA ASP A 514 -3.32 27.14 -3.79
C ASP A 514 -2.90 28.17 -2.72
N GLY A 515 -1.62 28.15 -2.30
CA GLY A 515 -1.04 29.07 -1.32
C GLY A 515 -1.22 28.63 0.14
N PHE A 516 -1.61 27.38 0.39
CA PHE A 516 -1.67 26.78 1.72
C PHE A 516 -0.32 26.19 2.14
N ILE A 517 -0.10 26.09 3.45
CA ILE A 517 1.11 25.50 4.01
C ILE A 517 0.89 23.99 4.17
N GLU A 518 1.78 23.20 3.58
CA GLU A 518 1.86 21.76 3.77
C GLU A 518 3.03 21.41 4.68
N PHE A 519 2.80 20.48 5.61
CA PHE A 519 3.75 19.98 6.58
C PHE A 519 3.96 18.49 6.30
N LEU A 520 5.21 18.12 6.08
CA LEU A 520 5.65 16.75 5.87
C LEU A 520 6.56 16.35 7.04
N PRO A 521 6.00 15.78 8.11
CA PRO A 521 6.77 15.37 9.27
C PRO A 521 7.51 14.04 9.04
N ASP A 522 8.75 13.99 9.52
CA ASP A 522 9.58 12.80 9.59
C ASP A 522 10.23 12.68 10.98
N PRO A 523 9.86 11.67 11.81
CA PRO A 523 8.84 10.65 11.58
C PRO A 523 7.40 11.20 11.51
N PRO A 524 6.43 10.42 10.96
CA PRO A 524 5.03 10.84 10.82
C PRO A 524 4.41 11.31 12.13
N TRP A 525 3.47 12.25 12.04
CA TRP A 525 2.57 12.58 13.14
C TRP A 525 1.35 11.66 13.15
N ASP A 526 0.80 11.39 14.33
CA ASP A 526 -0.41 10.58 14.47
C ASP A 526 -1.64 11.33 13.92
N ALA A 527 -2.20 10.81 12.82
CA ALA A 527 -3.37 11.38 12.15
C ALA A 527 -4.67 11.33 12.97
N ARG A 528 -4.73 10.52 14.04
CA ARG A 528 -5.90 10.42 14.94
C ARG A 528 -5.98 11.61 15.90
N SER A 529 -4.87 12.31 16.11
CA SER A 529 -4.78 13.44 17.04
C SER A 529 -4.86 14.79 16.33
N PRO A 530 -5.75 15.72 16.75
CA PRO A 530 -5.84 17.03 16.13
C PRO A 530 -4.60 17.88 16.46
N VAL A 531 -3.93 18.39 15.42
CA VAL A 531 -2.73 19.22 15.57
C VAL A 531 -3.11 20.70 15.59
N ALA A 532 -3.03 21.32 16.77
CA ALA A 532 -3.21 22.77 16.90
C ALA A 532 -1.96 23.53 16.43
N ILE A 533 -2.16 24.53 15.58
CA ILE A 533 -1.10 25.37 14.99
C ILE A 533 -1.45 26.86 15.16
N SER A 534 -0.43 27.67 15.41
CA SER A 534 -0.49 29.12 15.40
C SER A 534 0.54 29.69 14.44
N MET A 535 0.14 30.68 13.66
CA MET A 535 0.96 31.38 12.68
C MET A 535 1.00 32.86 13.03
N SER A 536 2.19 33.42 13.15
CA SER A 536 2.41 34.86 13.38
C SER A 536 3.32 35.46 12.32
N HIS A 537 2.98 36.65 11.85
CA HIS A 537 3.79 37.43 10.90
C HIS A 537 3.69 38.91 11.23
N ALA A 538 4.44 39.77 10.54
CA ALA A 538 4.60 41.19 10.90
C ALA A 538 3.27 41.96 11.05
N ASN A 539 2.21 41.54 10.36
CA ASN A 539 0.94 42.26 10.28
C ASN A 539 -0.26 41.45 10.81
N GLY A 540 -0.06 40.27 11.40
CA GLY A 540 -1.19 39.39 11.74
C GLY A 540 -0.83 38.14 12.53
N PHE A 541 -1.89 37.51 13.05
CA PHE A 541 -1.85 36.30 13.86
C PHE A 541 -3.06 35.42 13.54
N HIS A 542 -2.83 34.11 13.37
CA HIS A 542 -3.85 33.12 13.02
C HIS A 542 -3.65 31.86 13.85
N GLU A 543 -4.74 31.23 14.26
CA GLU A 543 -4.74 29.94 14.98
C GLU A 543 -5.78 29.02 14.36
N GLY A 544 -5.51 27.72 14.39
CA GLY A 544 -6.42 26.70 13.89
C GLY A 544 -5.87 25.30 14.12
N PHE A 545 -6.48 24.34 13.42
CA PHE A 545 -6.03 22.95 13.39
C PHE A 545 -5.54 22.62 11.98
N LEU A 546 -4.57 21.73 11.89
CA LEU A 546 -4.15 21.16 10.61
C LEU A 546 -5.18 20.12 10.15
N ALA A 547 -5.48 20.11 8.86
CA ALA A 547 -6.18 19.01 8.21
C ALA A 547 -5.16 17.96 7.78
N SER A 548 -5.36 16.69 8.12
CA SER A 548 -4.61 15.59 7.55
C SER A 548 -5.23 15.17 6.22
N LYS A 549 -4.40 14.95 5.21
CA LYS A 549 -4.76 14.43 3.91
C LYS A 549 -3.90 13.20 3.65
N ARG A 550 -4.56 12.08 3.37
CA ARG A 550 -3.88 10.87 2.95
C ARG A 550 -3.58 10.94 1.45
N GLU A 551 -2.33 10.67 1.09
CA GLU A 551 -1.88 10.61 -0.30
C GLU A 551 -2.07 9.21 -0.89
N GLN A 552 -1.88 9.07 -2.20
CA GLN A 552 -2.09 7.81 -2.92
C GLN A 552 -1.14 6.69 -2.48
N ASP A 553 0.06 7.05 -2.01
CA ASP A 553 1.06 6.13 -1.44
C ASP A 553 0.79 5.82 0.04
N ALA A 554 -0.42 6.13 0.53
CA ALA A 554 -0.86 6.00 1.92
C ALA A 554 -0.10 6.85 2.96
N SER A 555 0.82 7.72 2.53
CA SER A 555 1.46 8.71 3.40
C SER A 555 0.47 9.80 3.82
N THR A 556 0.75 10.51 4.91
CA THR A 556 -0.10 11.60 5.40
C THR A 556 0.59 12.95 5.29
N THR A 557 -0.01 13.84 4.49
CA THR A 557 0.34 15.27 4.42
C THR A 557 -0.56 16.06 5.36
N TRP A 558 -0.02 17.06 6.05
CA TRP A 558 -0.81 17.95 6.90
C TRP A 558 -0.91 19.34 6.28
N VAL A 559 -2.09 19.95 6.29
CA VAL A 559 -2.36 21.22 5.61
C VAL A 559 -2.91 22.24 6.59
N PHE A 560 -2.33 23.43 6.59
CA PHE A 560 -2.95 24.60 7.21
C PHE A 560 -3.66 25.43 6.13
N GLU A 561 -4.99 25.38 6.12
CA GLU A 561 -5.86 26.05 5.13
C GLU A 561 -5.94 27.57 5.34
N HIS A 562 -4.78 28.22 5.33
CA HIS A 562 -4.65 29.66 5.36
C HIS A 562 -3.70 30.12 4.26
N VAL A 563 -4.20 30.97 3.35
CA VAL A 563 -3.41 31.46 2.22
C VAL A 563 -2.29 32.36 2.73
N VAL A 564 -1.05 32.05 2.35
CA VAL A 564 0.12 32.82 2.74
C VAL A 564 0.74 33.52 1.53
N THR A 565 1.20 34.76 1.73
CA THR A 565 1.95 35.50 0.71
C THR A 565 3.42 35.05 0.70
N PRO A 566 3.96 34.56 -0.43
CA PRO A 566 5.37 34.19 -0.55
C PRO A 566 6.33 35.35 -0.24
N GLY A 567 7.53 35.00 0.25
CA GLY A 567 8.65 35.91 0.50
C GLY A 567 8.69 36.57 1.87
N ASN A 568 7.62 36.51 2.66
CA ASN A 568 7.58 37.12 3.99
C ASN A 568 7.80 36.07 5.10
N PRO A 569 8.72 36.28 6.05
CA PRO A 569 8.94 35.34 7.15
C PRO A 569 7.70 35.22 8.03
N ILE A 570 7.30 33.98 8.29
CA ILE A 570 6.23 33.60 9.22
C ILE A 570 6.81 32.74 10.34
N ARG A 571 6.30 32.91 11.55
CA ARG A 571 6.63 32.03 12.68
C ARG A 571 5.46 31.08 12.93
N LEU A 572 5.74 29.79 12.88
CA LEU A 572 4.81 28.70 13.11
C LEU A 572 5.10 28.07 14.47
N LYS A 573 4.05 27.88 15.26
CA LYS A 573 4.12 27.18 16.54
C LYS A 573 3.00 26.17 16.68
N SER A 574 3.31 24.95 17.07
CA SER A 574 2.32 23.92 17.37
C SER A 574 2.11 23.70 18.87
N GLY A 575 0.98 23.07 19.21
CA GLY A 575 0.84 22.31 20.45
C GLY A 575 1.75 21.07 20.48
N PRO A 576 1.69 20.24 21.54
CA PRO A 576 2.33 18.92 21.54
C PRO A 576 1.68 18.05 20.46
N ILE A 577 2.50 17.40 19.63
CA ILE A 577 2.04 16.56 18.51
C ILE A 577 2.50 15.12 18.75
N PRO A 578 1.59 14.15 18.91
CA PRO A 578 1.97 12.75 19.04
C PRO A 578 2.67 12.25 17.78
N SER A 579 3.79 11.56 17.94
CA SER A 579 4.48 10.87 16.85
C SER A 579 3.81 9.53 16.59
N CYS A 580 3.65 9.18 15.32
CA CYS A 580 3.07 7.92 14.87
C CYS A 580 3.91 6.70 15.30
N LEU A 581 5.23 6.76 15.11
CA LEU A 581 6.14 5.65 15.40
C LEU A 581 6.61 5.63 16.87
N CYS A 582 6.30 6.68 17.62
CA CYS A 582 6.78 6.86 19.00
C CYS A 582 5.64 7.46 19.85
N PRO A 583 4.65 6.68 20.30
CA PRO A 583 3.44 7.18 20.97
C PRO A 583 3.74 8.01 22.23
N ASN A 584 4.85 7.71 22.90
CA ASN A 584 5.30 8.43 24.09
C ASN A 584 6.10 9.73 23.80
N VAL A 585 6.45 9.98 22.54
CA VAL A 585 7.24 11.14 22.11
C VAL A 585 6.32 12.17 21.46
N HIS A 586 6.32 13.38 22.02
CA HIS A 586 5.54 14.48 21.48
C HIS A 586 6.46 15.47 20.77
N ALA A 587 6.28 15.60 19.45
CA ALA A 587 6.94 16.63 18.66
C ALA A 587 6.39 18.03 19.01
N ARG A 588 7.23 19.05 18.75
CA ARG A 588 6.84 20.45 18.83
C ARG A 588 7.49 21.21 17.69
N LEU A 589 6.69 21.98 16.99
CA LEU A 589 7.15 22.92 15.98
C LEU A 589 7.21 24.32 16.62
N ASP A 590 8.38 24.96 16.59
CA ASP A 590 8.55 26.41 16.81
C ASP A 590 9.63 26.89 15.85
N THR A 591 9.21 27.32 14.66
CA THR A 591 10.12 27.69 13.59
C THR A 591 9.74 29.00 12.94
N VAL A 592 10.74 29.69 12.39
CA VAL A 592 10.54 30.81 11.48
C VAL A 592 10.83 30.29 10.08
N TRP A 593 9.83 30.32 9.21
CA TRP A 593 9.91 29.84 7.85
C TRP A 593 9.60 30.96 6.87
N VAL A 594 10.27 30.97 5.72
CA VAL A 594 9.97 31.89 4.63
C VAL A 594 9.34 31.08 3.51
N PRO A 595 8.03 31.27 3.24
CA PRO A 595 7.36 30.58 2.14
C PRO A 595 7.90 31.10 0.81
N TYR A 596 8.44 30.23 -0.03
CA TYR A 596 8.75 30.55 -1.42
C TYR A 596 7.71 29.92 -2.34
N ARG A 597 7.46 30.55 -3.48
CA ARG A 597 6.55 29.99 -4.49
C ARG A 597 7.24 28.89 -5.27
N GLN A 598 6.45 27.99 -5.84
CA GLN A 598 6.94 26.96 -6.75
C GLN A 598 7.43 27.56 -8.08
N PRO A 599 8.35 26.87 -8.80
CA PRO A 599 8.72 27.21 -10.16
C PRO A 599 7.52 27.11 -11.10
N ARG A 600 7.50 27.96 -12.13
CA ARG A 600 6.54 27.89 -13.23
C ARG A 600 7.24 27.44 -14.51
N ILE A 601 6.46 26.93 -15.46
CA ILE A 601 6.96 26.61 -16.80
C ILE A 601 7.65 27.83 -17.41
N GLY A 602 8.88 27.63 -17.89
CA GLY A 602 9.72 28.65 -18.51
C GLY A 602 10.68 29.39 -17.57
N GLU A 603 10.59 29.17 -16.25
CA GLU A 603 11.47 29.83 -15.26
C GLU A 603 12.79 29.10 -14.99
N ILE A 604 12.80 27.80 -15.28
CA ILE A 604 13.92 26.90 -15.04
C ILE A 604 14.48 26.44 -16.39
N VAL A 605 15.81 26.40 -16.51
CA VAL A 605 16.51 26.00 -17.73
C VAL A 605 17.48 24.86 -17.42
N ALA A 606 17.54 23.84 -18.28
CA ALA A 606 18.60 22.83 -18.17
C ALA A 606 19.93 23.41 -18.63
N THR A 607 20.97 23.28 -17.80
CA THR A 607 22.28 23.91 -18.01
C THR A 607 23.41 22.92 -18.20
N GLU A 608 23.24 21.67 -17.76
CA GLU A 608 24.21 20.60 -17.99
C GLU A 608 23.49 19.25 -18.12
N VAL A 609 23.88 18.44 -19.09
CA VAL A 609 23.34 17.09 -19.29
C VAL A 609 24.49 16.12 -19.47
N LEU A 610 24.54 15.08 -18.63
CA LEU A 610 25.42 13.94 -18.82
C LEU A 610 24.55 12.72 -19.18
N PRO A 611 24.34 12.46 -20.48
CA PRO A 611 23.39 11.45 -20.93
C PRO A 611 23.95 10.03 -20.87
N THR A 612 25.27 9.90 -20.80
CA THR A 612 25.98 8.62 -20.79
C THR A 612 26.47 8.35 -19.37
N LYS A 613 26.24 7.14 -18.84
CA LYS A 613 26.91 6.69 -17.61
C LYS A 613 28.40 6.97 -17.69
N HIS A 614 28.87 7.85 -16.82
CA HIS A 614 30.29 8.15 -16.78
C HIS A 614 31.08 6.86 -16.56
N PRO A 615 32.12 6.56 -17.37
CA PRO A 615 32.77 5.25 -17.37
C PRO A 615 33.39 4.84 -16.03
N THR A 616 33.66 5.79 -15.13
CA THR A 616 34.24 5.51 -13.81
C THR A 616 33.23 5.52 -12.66
N ILE A 617 32.33 6.51 -12.62
CA ILE A 617 31.40 6.69 -11.48
C ILE A 617 29.99 6.17 -11.79
N GLN A 618 29.73 5.78 -13.03
CA GLN A 618 28.45 5.27 -13.53
C GLN A 618 27.27 6.21 -13.29
N ALA A 619 27.55 7.51 -13.23
CA ALA A 619 26.56 8.55 -13.01
C ALA A 619 26.02 9.11 -14.33
N GLU A 620 24.75 9.48 -14.30
CA GLU A 620 23.98 10.24 -15.29
C GLU A 620 23.28 11.37 -14.55
N PHE A 621 23.15 12.54 -15.17
CA PHE A 621 22.45 13.65 -14.54
C PHE A 621 21.94 14.68 -15.53
N VAL A 622 20.94 15.44 -15.07
CA VAL A 622 20.55 16.73 -15.65
C VAL A 622 20.67 17.79 -14.56
N GLU A 623 21.31 18.89 -14.89
CA GLU A 623 21.38 20.09 -14.07
C GLU A 623 20.36 21.12 -14.57
N TRP A 624 19.56 21.63 -13.65
CA TRP A 624 18.56 22.66 -13.87
C TRP A 624 18.96 23.92 -13.12
N THR A 625 18.80 25.10 -13.71
CA THR A 625 19.14 26.38 -13.06
C THR A 625 17.92 27.29 -12.94
N ASN A 626 17.74 27.89 -11.76
CA ASN A 626 16.74 28.95 -11.55
C ASN A 626 17.22 30.24 -12.22
N MET A 627 16.66 30.58 -13.37
CA MET A 627 17.03 31.78 -14.13
C MET A 627 16.25 33.03 -13.72
N THR A 628 15.34 32.91 -12.76
CA THR A 628 14.52 34.03 -12.28
C THR A 628 15.29 34.94 -11.33
N LYS A 629 14.68 36.09 -11.00
CA LYS A 629 15.15 36.98 -9.92
C LYS A 629 14.59 36.60 -8.54
N ASP A 630 13.70 35.62 -8.50
CA ASP A 630 12.98 35.20 -7.29
C ASP A 630 13.64 33.94 -6.70
N THR A 631 13.63 33.82 -5.37
CA THR A 631 13.89 32.54 -4.72
C THR A 631 12.64 31.67 -4.85
N LEU A 632 12.80 30.50 -5.44
CA LEU A 632 11.74 29.51 -5.64
C LEU A 632 11.80 28.45 -4.52
N SER A 633 10.78 27.62 -4.41
CA SER A 633 10.78 26.43 -3.55
C SER A 633 10.97 25.18 -4.39
N TRP A 634 11.75 24.22 -3.90
CA TRP A 634 11.86 22.88 -4.47
C TRP A 634 11.95 21.85 -3.33
N HIS A 635 10.97 20.95 -3.21
CA HIS A 635 10.86 19.99 -2.10
C HIS A 635 11.05 20.62 -0.70
N GLY A 636 10.44 21.79 -0.49
CA GLY A 636 10.53 22.56 0.76
C GLY A 636 11.87 23.29 0.99
N GLN A 637 12.84 23.17 0.08
CA GLN A 637 14.11 23.90 0.12
C GLN A 637 14.05 25.18 -0.71
N ALA A 638 14.89 26.15 -0.35
CA ALA A 638 15.00 27.42 -1.06
C ALA A 638 15.92 27.29 -2.28
N TRP A 639 15.36 27.49 -3.48
CA TRP A 639 16.08 27.50 -4.74
C TRP A 639 16.39 28.95 -5.15
N TYR A 640 17.58 29.42 -4.80
CA TYR A 640 17.98 30.81 -5.03
C TYR A 640 18.20 31.12 -6.52
N PRO A 641 18.04 32.39 -6.94
CA PRO A 641 18.42 32.87 -8.28
C PRO A 641 19.83 32.43 -8.67
N GLY A 642 19.96 31.81 -9.84
CA GLY A 642 21.23 31.35 -10.41
C GLY A 642 21.86 30.14 -9.71
N HIS A 643 21.20 29.56 -8.73
CA HIS A 643 21.56 28.26 -8.17
C HIS A 643 20.96 27.14 -9.02
N CYS A 644 21.57 25.97 -8.92
CA CYS A 644 21.25 24.81 -9.73
C CYS A 644 20.66 23.67 -8.89
N LEU A 645 19.90 22.81 -9.53
CA LEU A 645 19.35 21.57 -9.02
C LEU A 645 19.90 20.44 -9.90
N VAL A 646 20.61 19.49 -9.31
CA VAL A 646 21.12 18.32 -10.02
C VAL A 646 20.19 17.15 -9.76
N GLN A 647 19.51 16.67 -10.80
CA GLN A 647 18.81 15.38 -10.80
C GLN A 647 19.75 14.30 -11.30
N SER A 648 20.04 13.29 -10.48
CA SER A 648 20.99 12.23 -10.81
C SER A 648 20.55 10.86 -10.31
N ASN A 649 21.01 9.82 -10.99
CA ASN A 649 20.91 8.43 -10.52
C ASN A 649 21.82 8.11 -9.32
N MET A 650 22.70 9.04 -8.93
CA MET A 650 23.71 8.84 -7.90
C MET A 650 23.73 9.99 -6.90
N ASP A 651 24.10 9.69 -5.65
CA ASP A 651 24.24 10.68 -4.59
C ASP A 651 25.43 11.64 -4.86
N SER A 652 25.26 12.91 -4.48
CA SER A 652 26.29 13.96 -4.53
C SER A 652 27.66 13.56 -3.94
N THR A 653 27.67 12.68 -2.94
CA THR A 653 28.88 12.16 -2.29
C THR A 653 29.71 11.24 -3.19
N GLU A 654 29.09 10.57 -4.15
CA GLU A 654 29.78 9.75 -5.15
C GLU A 654 30.52 10.62 -6.17
N PHE A 655 29.91 11.73 -6.61
CA PHE A 655 30.56 12.74 -7.45
C PHE A 655 31.81 13.33 -6.79
N ARG A 656 31.76 13.55 -5.47
CA ARG A 656 32.89 14.08 -4.69
C ARG A 656 34.15 13.20 -4.80
N ARG A 657 34.01 11.88 -4.97
CA ARG A 657 35.16 10.97 -5.12
C ARG A 657 35.93 11.23 -6.41
N TRP A 658 35.24 11.65 -7.47
CA TRP A 658 35.82 11.97 -8.78
C TRP A 658 36.25 13.44 -8.90
N LEU A 659 35.40 14.36 -8.48
CA LEU A 659 35.61 15.81 -8.62
C LEU A 659 36.64 16.34 -7.59
N GLY A 660 36.80 15.67 -6.45
CA GLY A 660 37.75 16.03 -5.41
C GLY A 660 37.24 17.14 -4.47
N ASN A 661 38.06 17.52 -3.48
CA ASN A 661 37.63 18.43 -2.41
C ASN A 661 37.46 19.91 -2.84
N GLU A 662 38.04 20.31 -3.98
CA GLU A 662 37.91 21.67 -4.53
C GLU A 662 36.47 21.99 -4.97
N TRP A 663 35.65 20.96 -5.20
CA TRP A 663 34.24 21.05 -5.59
C TRP A 663 33.27 21.37 -4.43
N THR A 664 33.75 21.43 -3.18
CA THR A 664 32.89 21.61 -1.98
C THR A 664 32.08 22.91 -1.94
N VAL A 665 32.48 23.95 -2.67
CA VAL A 665 31.71 25.21 -2.78
C VAL A 665 30.49 25.05 -3.68
N ALA A 666 30.56 24.18 -4.70
CA ALA A 666 29.48 23.88 -5.63
C ALA A 666 28.28 23.22 -4.91
N LEU A 667 28.58 22.28 -4.01
CA LEU A 667 27.60 21.62 -3.15
C LEU A 667 26.80 22.58 -2.26
N GLN A 668 27.37 23.72 -1.88
CA GLN A 668 26.67 24.69 -1.03
C GLN A 668 25.65 25.54 -1.81
N ARG A 669 25.74 25.54 -3.15
CA ARG A 669 24.90 26.35 -4.05
C ARG A 669 24.03 25.51 -4.97
N SER A 670 23.99 24.20 -4.77
CA SER A 670 23.16 23.28 -5.56
C SER A 670 22.19 22.51 -4.67
N LEU A 671 20.98 22.35 -5.17
CA LEU A 671 20.04 21.36 -4.68
C LEU A 671 20.36 20.02 -5.37
N TRP A 672 20.09 18.91 -4.70
CA TRP A 672 20.33 17.57 -5.23
C TRP A 672 19.09 16.72 -5.07
N GLN A 673 18.68 16.07 -6.15
CA GLN A 673 17.58 15.13 -6.17
C GLN A 673 18.08 13.82 -6.75
N ILE A 674 17.97 12.76 -5.96
CA ILE A 674 18.43 11.42 -6.33
C ILE A 674 17.22 10.65 -6.82
N ASP A 675 17.31 10.14 -8.04
CA ASP A 675 16.31 9.26 -8.62
C ASP A 675 17.03 8.02 -9.17
N SER A 676 16.95 6.91 -8.44
CA SER A 676 17.63 5.66 -8.83
C SER A 676 17.08 5.06 -10.14
N SER A 677 15.89 5.49 -10.58
CA SER A 677 15.27 5.08 -11.84
C SER A 677 15.70 5.94 -13.03
N PHE A 678 16.42 7.03 -12.78
CA PHE A 678 16.90 7.97 -13.79
C PHE A 678 17.86 7.28 -14.76
N GLN A 679 17.45 7.14 -16.02
CA GLN A 679 18.21 6.48 -17.09
C GLN A 679 18.18 7.31 -18.36
N LEU A 680 19.35 7.76 -18.78
CA LEU A 680 19.53 8.56 -20.00
C LEU A 680 20.10 7.69 -21.13
N SER A 681 19.79 8.04 -22.38
CA SER A 681 20.36 7.42 -23.59
C SER A 681 21.34 8.34 -24.29
N ASN A 682 22.43 7.79 -24.82
CA ASN A 682 23.45 8.52 -25.59
C ASN A 682 22.90 9.11 -26.90
N SER A 683 21.96 8.41 -27.54
CA SER A 683 21.36 8.87 -28.82
C SER A 683 20.44 10.09 -28.64
N GLY A 684 20.12 10.44 -27.40
CA GLY A 684 19.15 11.48 -27.05
C GLY A 684 17.94 10.94 -26.31
N GLY A 685 17.16 11.87 -25.75
CA GLY A 685 15.98 11.60 -24.94
C GLY A 685 15.28 12.89 -24.51
N SER A 686 14.19 12.74 -23.76
CA SER A 686 13.46 13.84 -23.15
C SER A 686 13.43 13.63 -21.65
N VAL A 687 13.76 14.67 -20.88
CA VAL A 687 13.67 14.68 -19.42
C VAL A 687 12.77 15.82 -18.99
N ALA A 688 11.79 15.53 -18.14
CA ALA A 688 10.97 16.54 -17.50
C ALA A 688 11.37 16.70 -16.03
N LEU A 689 11.52 17.94 -15.59
CA LEU A 689 11.60 18.29 -14.18
C LEU A 689 10.17 18.36 -13.63
N ILE A 690 9.81 17.42 -12.77
CA ILE A 690 8.47 17.26 -12.22
C ILE A 690 8.47 17.73 -10.77
N ASP A 691 7.52 18.59 -10.41
CA ASP A 691 7.37 19.11 -9.05
C ASP A 691 6.68 18.13 -8.08
N ASP A 692 6.52 18.57 -6.83
CA ASP A 692 5.85 17.84 -5.75
C ASP A 692 4.39 17.43 -6.07
N TRP A 693 3.73 18.07 -7.05
CA TRP A 693 2.33 17.83 -7.43
C TRP A 693 2.20 17.12 -8.79
N GLN A 694 3.28 16.46 -9.25
CA GLN A 694 3.31 15.72 -10.50
C GLN A 694 3.10 16.60 -11.74
N LEU A 695 3.43 17.89 -11.66
CA LEU A 695 3.36 18.82 -12.78
C LEU A 695 4.77 19.04 -13.37
N PRO A 696 4.94 18.95 -14.70
CA PRO A 696 6.20 19.29 -15.34
C PRO A 696 6.40 20.81 -15.30
N VAL A 697 7.49 21.25 -14.66
CA VAL A 697 7.87 22.68 -14.55
C VAL A 697 9.00 23.06 -15.51
N ALA A 698 9.76 22.08 -16.00
CA ALA A 698 10.70 22.25 -17.10
C ALA A 698 10.82 20.95 -17.90
N THR A 699 11.25 21.04 -19.15
CA THR A 699 11.51 19.86 -19.98
C THR A 699 12.72 20.15 -20.85
N ILE A 700 13.51 19.12 -21.11
CA ILE A 700 14.66 19.18 -21.99
C ILE A 700 14.64 17.98 -22.93
N ASN A 701 14.54 18.25 -24.23
CA ASN A 701 14.94 17.27 -25.23
C ASN A 701 16.44 17.44 -25.44
N TYR A 702 17.20 16.35 -25.42
CA TYR A 702 18.64 16.37 -25.62
C TYR A 702 19.02 15.28 -26.64
N SER A 703 20.19 15.42 -27.25
CA SER A 703 20.72 14.51 -28.26
C SER A 703 22.25 14.59 -28.27
N GLU A 704 22.90 13.65 -28.96
CA GLU A 704 24.35 13.69 -29.18
C GLU A 704 24.82 15.01 -29.81
N CYS A 705 23.97 15.66 -30.62
CA CYS A 705 24.24 16.96 -31.24
C CYS A 705 24.55 18.10 -30.24
N GLY A 706 24.26 17.94 -28.94
CA GLY A 706 24.66 18.92 -27.92
C GLY A 706 26.16 18.90 -27.61
N HIS A 707 26.88 17.85 -28.01
CA HIS A 707 28.34 17.86 -27.96
C HIS A 707 28.93 18.77 -29.04
N SER A 708 30.13 19.30 -28.79
CA SER A 708 30.84 20.10 -29.81
C SER A 708 31.43 19.27 -30.96
N CYS A 709 31.40 17.94 -30.85
CA CYS A 709 31.93 17.01 -31.84
C CYS A 709 31.28 15.63 -31.65
N PRO A 710 31.00 14.87 -32.73
CA PRO A 710 30.45 13.53 -32.64
C PRO A 710 31.24 12.58 -31.74
N GLU A 711 32.58 12.70 -31.73
CA GLU A 711 33.46 11.81 -30.96
C GLU A 711 33.29 11.92 -29.44
N TYR A 712 32.68 13.00 -28.94
CA TYR A 712 32.50 13.23 -27.51
C TYR A 712 31.21 12.62 -26.95
N ALA A 713 30.24 12.25 -27.78
CA ALA A 713 28.97 11.66 -27.34
C ALA A 713 29.16 10.41 -26.47
N ASP A 714 30.16 9.58 -26.79
CA ASP A 714 30.49 8.37 -26.04
C ASP A 714 31.70 8.53 -25.10
N SER A 715 32.20 9.76 -24.93
CA SER A 715 33.44 10.01 -24.16
C SER A 715 33.22 10.09 -22.64
N GLY A 716 31.96 10.02 -22.18
CA GLY A 716 31.59 10.24 -20.78
C GLY A 716 31.72 11.70 -20.36
N ARG A 717 31.75 12.63 -21.32
CA ARG A 717 31.70 14.07 -21.03
C ARG A 717 30.26 14.54 -21.01
N SER A 718 29.95 15.53 -20.20
CA SER A 718 28.66 16.22 -20.23
C SER A 718 28.62 17.24 -21.37
N MET A 719 27.40 17.62 -21.72
CA MET A 719 27.10 18.80 -22.52
C MET A 719 26.74 19.91 -21.54
N GLU A 720 27.34 21.08 -21.69
CA GLU A 720 27.10 22.30 -20.90
C GLU A 720 26.53 23.40 -21.79
N LEU A 721 25.51 24.08 -21.30
CA LEU A 721 24.97 25.25 -21.96
C LEU A 721 25.93 26.43 -21.77
N ARG A 722 26.36 27.07 -22.86
CA ARG A 722 27.20 28.28 -22.80
C ARG A 722 26.69 29.36 -23.73
N ASP A 723 26.99 30.60 -23.38
CA ASP A 723 26.69 31.78 -24.18
C ASP A 723 28.01 32.33 -24.74
N ASP A 724 28.12 32.44 -26.07
CA ASP A 724 29.29 32.99 -26.75
C ASP A 724 28.90 33.95 -27.89
N ASP A 725 29.90 34.42 -28.65
CA ASP A 725 29.72 35.38 -29.75
C ASP A 725 28.81 34.84 -30.89
N SER A 726 28.56 33.53 -30.95
CA SER A 726 27.68 32.87 -31.92
C SER A 726 26.25 32.63 -31.39
N GLY A 727 26.04 32.80 -30.09
CA GLY A 727 24.75 32.63 -29.41
C GLY A 727 24.84 31.66 -28.23
N THR A 728 23.67 31.31 -27.68
CA THR A 728 23.59 30.32 -26.61
C THR A 728 23.46 28.91 -27.21
N THR A 729 24.45 28.05 -27.01
CA THR A 729 24.44 26.66 -27.53
C THR A 729 25.08 25.67 -26.54
N TRP A 730 24.84 24.37 -26.76
CA TRP A 730 25.47 23.31 -25.98
C TRP A 730 26.91 23.06 -26.43
N TYR A 731 27.78 22.81 -25.46
CA TYR A 731 29.19 22.50 -25.66
C TYR A 731 29.61 21.27 -24.87
N THR A 732 30.58 20.52 -25.38
CA THR A 732 31.21 19.47 -24.58
C THR A 732 31.99 20.09 -23.41
N CYS A 733 31.80 19.55 -22.20
CA CYS A 733 32.61 19.91 -21.05
C CYS A 733 34.08 19.48 -21.26
N PHE A 734 34.97 20.46 -21.45
CA PHE A 734 36.42 20.23 -21.64
C PHE A 734 37.23 20.28 -20.34
N ASN A 735 36.59 20.44 -19.18
CA ASN A 735 37.31 20.44 -17.92
C ASN A 735 37.99 19.07 -17.67
N ARG A 736 38.90 19.03 -16.68
CA ARG A 736 39.72 17.82 -16.40
C ARG A 736 38.89 16.60 -15.96
N TRP A 737 37.66 16.82 -15.51
CA TRP A 737 36.76 15.79 -15.00
C TRP A 737 35.70 15.36 -16.03
N GLY A 738 35.55 16.11 -17.12
CA GLY A 738 34.56 15.86 -18.17
C GLY A 738 33.13 16.26 -17.80
N MET A 739 32.90 16.84 -16.62
CA MET A 739 31.58 17.30 -16.15
C MET A 739 31.74 18.33 -15.02
N SER A 740 30.68 19.07 -14.73
CA SER A 740 30.64 20.11 -13.70
C SER A 740 29.34 20.19 -12.88
N PRO A 741 28.73 19.06 -12.45
CA PRO A 741 27.45 19.11 -11.76
C PRO A 741 27.53 20.01 -10.51
N GLY A 742 26.53 20.85 -10.31
CA GLY A 742 26.44 21.77 -9.17
C GLY A 742 27.25 23.06 -9.32
N LEU A 743 27.98 23.27 -10.43
CA LEU A 743 28.71 24.50 -10.73
C LEU A 743 27.87 25.40 -11.66
N CYS A 744 26.86 26.03 -11.08
CA CYS A 744 25.88 26.82 -11.82
C CYS A 744 26.51 28.03 -12.55
N LEU A 745 25.93 28.41 -13.69
CA LEU A 745 26.45 29.40 -14.67
C LEU A 745 26.79 30.83 -14.16
N THR A 746 26.51 31.18 -12.91
CA THR A 746 26.63 32.56 -12.41
C THR A 746 28.06 33.10 -12.24
N GLU A 747 29.10 32.28 -12.39
CA GLU A 747 30.50 32.77 -12.40
C GLU A 747 31.01 33.19 -13.80
N HIS A 748 30.27 32.87 -14.88
CA HIS A 748 30.64 33.22 -16.26
C HIS A 748 29.46 33.74 -17.08
N GLY A 749 29.06 34.98 -16.78
CA GLY A 749 28.18 35.76 -17.64
C GLY A 749 26.71 35.65 -17.25
N HIS A 750 26.04 36.80 -17.17
CA HIS A 750 24.63 36.81 -17.46
C HIS A 750 24.43 36.16 -18.84
N LEU A 751 23.34 35.41 -19.06
CA LEU A 751 22.81 35.21 -20.41
C LEU A 751 22.40 36.59 -20.92
N SER A 752 23.38 37.37 -21.37
CA SER A 752 23.17 38.64 -22.03
C SER A 752 23.25 38.34 -23.49
N MET A 753 22.07 38.14 -24.06
CA MET A 753 21.90 37.78 -25.45
C MET A 753 22.62 38.82 -26.31
N HIS A 754 23.69 38.41 -26.98
CA HIS A 754 24.44 39.24 -27.91
C HIS A 754 24.00 38.98 -29.36
N GLN A 755 24.10 40.03 -30.17
CA GLN A 755 23.48 40.15 -31.50
C GLN A 755 24.22 39.31 -32.55
N GLY A 756 23.58 38.23 -33.00
CA GLY A 756 23.91 37.48 -34.21
C GLY A 756 22.75 37.54 -35.20
N HIS A 757 23.03 37.83 -36.47
CA HIS A 757 22.04 38.06 -37.53
C HIS A 757 21.41 36.76 -38.09
N ALA A 758 20.90 35.88 -37.23
CA ALA A 758 20.06 34.77 -37.65
C ALA A 758 18.59 35.22 -37.66
N ALA A 759 17.89 35.10 -38.79
CA ALA A 759 16.47 35.44 -38.86
C ALA A 759 15.66 34.44 -38.02
N THR A 760 14.57 34.89 -37.39
CA THR A 760 13.66 34.02 -36.62
C THR A 760 13.15 32.84 -37.46
N ARG A 761 12.92 31.69 -36.81
CA ARG A 761 12.31 30.52 -37.45
C ARG A 761 11.06 30.12 -36.69
N HIS A 762 10.03 29.76 -37.44
CA HIS A 762 8.74 29.36 -36.92
C HIS A 762 8.45 27.93 -37.37
N GLY A 763 7.79 27.15 -36.54
CA GLY A 763 7.48 25.77 -36.87
C GLY A 763 6.49 25.13 -35.91
N ILE A 764 6.34 23.82 -36.04
CA ILE A 764 5.56 22.95 -35.16
C ILE A 764 6.44 21.77 -34.79
N LEU A 765 6.52 21.46 -33.50
CA LEU A 765 7.23 20.28 -32.99
C LEU A 765 6.32 19.61 -31.95
N GLU A 766 6.06 18.31 -32.13
CA GLU A 766 5.17 17.54 -31.25
C GLU A 766 3.79 18.19 -31.08
N ASP A 767 3.21 18.71 -32.17
CA ASP A 767 1.91 19.41 -32.16
C ASP A 767 1.86 20.64 -31.24
N ARG A 768 3.01 21.27 -30.98
CA ARG A 768 3.15 22.55 -30.28
C ARG A 768 3.84 23.57 -31.18
N TRP A 769 3.47 24.85 -31.06
CA TRP A 769 4.16 25.90 -31.80
C TRP A 769 5.62 25.99 -31.38
N ALA A 770 6.53 25.96 -32.35
CA ALA A 770 7.97 26.00 -32.17
C ALA A 770 8.55 27.31 -32.71
N PHE A 771 9.39 27.96 -31.92
CA PHE A 771 10.00 29.25 -32.24
C PHE A 771 11.50 29.22 -31.98
N ILE A 772 12.31 29.59 -32.96
CA ILE A 772 13.73 29.87 -32.78
C ILE A 772 13.89 31.40 -32.84
N PRO A 773 14.20 32.05 -31.70
CA PRO A 773 14.37 33.49 -31.67
C PRO A 773 15.66 33.90 -32.38
N GLU A 774 15.74 35.17 -32.79
CA GLU A 774 16.99 35.75 -33.28
C GLU A 774 18.07 35.73 -32.18
N SER A 775 19.33 35.55 -32.57
CA SER A 775 20.44 35.58 -31.61
C SER A 775 20.55 36.99 -31.01
N GLY A 776 20.41 37.11 -29.69
CA GLY A 776 20.33 38.42 -29.01
C GLY A 776 18.97 38.81 -28.42
N ALA A 777 17.92 38.02 -28.65
CA ALA A 777 16.52 38.27 -28.32
C ALA A 777 16.13 38.27 -26.81
N ASP A 778 16.27 39.39 -26.08
CA ASP A 778 15.97 39.50 -24.64
C ASP A 778 14.81 38.63 -24.13
N SER A 779 15.14 37.66 -23.25
CA SER A 779 14.19 36.73 -22.60
C SER A 779 12.99 37.41 -21.93
N ALA A 780 13.07 38.69 -21.56
CA ALA A 780 11.94 39.45 -21.02
C ALA A 780 10.77 39.60 -22.02
N TRP A 781 11.05 39.46 -23.32
CA TRP A 781 10.07 39.55 -24.41
C TRP A 781 9.33 38.23 -24.64
N LEU A 782 9.79 37.14 -24.01
CA LEU A 782 9.13 35.83 -24.01
C LEU A 782 8.03 35.72 -22.94
N HIS A 783 7.78 36.78 -22.16
CA HIS A 783 6.73 36.76 -21.14
C HIS A 783 5.36 36.54 -21.78
N ALA A 784 4.55 35.64 -21.19
CA ALA A 784 3.32 35.17 -21.81
C ALA A 784 2.31 36.29 -22.14
N ASP A 785 2.34 37.39 -21.38
CA ASP A 785 1.49 38.57 -21.57
C ASP A 785 1.77 39.35 -22.87
N TRP A 786 2.93 39.14 -23.51
CA TRP A 786 3.29 39.78 -24.78
C TRP A 786 2.82 39.00 -26.01
N TRP A 787 2.14 37.88 -25.82
CA TRP A 787 1.65 37.01 -26.89
C TRP A 787 0.12 36.98 -26.91
N TRP A 788 -0.45 36.93 -28.10
CA TRP A 788 -1.87 36.70 -28.33
C TRP A 788 -2.08 35.44 -29.18
N PRO A 789 -2.84 34.44 -28.71
CA PRO A 789 -3.29 34.26 -27.32
C PRO A 789 -2.12 34.21 -26.34
N THR A 790 -2.39 34.45 -25.05
CA THR A 790 -1.38 34.37 -23.98
C THR A 790 -0.66 33.02 -24.06
N THR A 791 0.62 33.04 -24.40
CA THR A 791 1.41 31.85 -24.73
C THR A 791 2.57 31.73 -23.77
N GLN A 792 2.62 30.62 -23.04
CA GLN A 792 3.76 30.29 -22.19
C GLN A 792 4.77 29.50 -23.01
N TRP A 793 6.02 29.92 -22.97
CA TRP A 793 7.10 29.28 -23.69
C TRP A 793 7.98 28.46 -22.76
N SER A 794 8.34 27.27 -23.19
CA SER A 794 9.36 26.43 -22.56
C SER A 794 10.54 26.26 -23.50
N TRP A 795 11.75 26.51 -23.01
CA TRP A 795 12.97 26.14 -23.74
C TRP A 795 13.07 24.61 -23.82
N THR A 796 13.39 24.10 -25.01
CA THR A 796 13.83 22.73 -25.23
C THR A 796 14.99 22.76 -26.23
N TRP A 797 15.69 21.64 -26.39
CA TRP A 797 16.68 21.51 -27.46
C TRP A 797 16.30 20.42 -28.44
N HIS A 798 16.21 20.80 -29.70
CA HIS A 798 15.91 19.86 -30.75
C HIS A 798 17.16 19.67 -31.60
N GLN A 799 17.77 18.49 -31.49
CA GLN A 799 19.03 18.14 -32.19
C GLN A 799 20.14 19.18 -32.01
N GLY A 800 20.35 19.62 -30.75
CA GLY A 800 21.44 20.55 -30.39
C GLY A 800 21.15 22.03 -30.61
N ILE A 801 19.95 22.41 -31.04
CA ILE A 801 19.54 23.81 -31.29
C ILE A 801 18.47 24.22 -30.28
N PRO A 802 18.50 25.46 -29.73
CA PRO A 802 17.49 25.88 -28.78
C PRO A 802 16.18 26.21 -29.50
N VAL A 803 15.09 25.63 -29.03
CA VAL A 803 13.74 25.83 -29.55
C VAL A 803 12.82 26.20 -28.40
N LEU A 804 12.05 27.27 -28.56
CA LEU A 804 10.95 27.62 -27.67
C LEU A 804 9.70 26.87 -28.11
N LEU A 805 9.12 26.08 -27.22
CA LEU A 805 7.84 25.41 -27.44
C LEU A 805 6.73 26.11 -26.67
N ALA A 806 5.64 26.40 -27.36
CA ALA A 806 4.44 26.93 -26.74
C ALA A 806 3.75 25.84 -25.91
N ASN A 807 2.98 26.26 -24.90
CA ASN A 807 2.14 25.37 -24.09
C ASN A 807 0.86 24.87 -24.82
N TRP A 808 0.69 25.21 -26.09
CA TRP A 808 -0.43 24.82 -26.95
C TRP A 808 0.03 24.75 -28.42
N GLY A 809 -0.79 24.19 -29.29
CA GLY A 809 -0.47 24.11 -30.70
C GLY A 809 -1.65 24.01 -31.66
N PRO A 810 -1.40 23.56 -32.90
CA PRO A 810 -2.40 23.53 -33.97
C PRO A 810 -3.64 22.69 -33.64
N SER A 811 -3.52 21.57 -32.93
CA SER A 811 -4.70 20.77 -32.53
C SER A 811 -5.61 21.49 -31.53
N ASP A 812 -5.04 22.33 -30.66
CA ASP A 812 -5.83 23.13 -29.74
C ASP A 812 -6.59 24.21 -30.54
N TRP A 813 -5.88 24.98 -31.35
CA TRP A 813 -6.37 26.18 -32.03
C TRP A 813 -5.91 26.20 -33.51
N PRO A 814 -6.62 25.51 -34.43
CA PRO A 814 -6.12 25.18 -35.78
C PRO A 814 -5.95 26.34 -36.76
N HIS A 815 -6.29 27.58 -36.37
CA HIS A 815 -6.31 28.75 -37.26
C HIS A 815 -5.71 30.01 -36.63
N VAL A 816 -4.99 29.88 -35.52
CA VAL A 816 -4.38 31.02 -34.83
C VAL A 816 -3.00 30.59 -34.36
N GLY A 817 -1.95 31.17 -34.93
CA GLY A 817 -0.59 31.06 -34.39
C GLY A 817 -0.36 32.11 -33.30
N PRO A 818 0.66 31.94 -32.43
CA PRO A 818 1.05 32.97 -31.47
C PRO A 818 1.46 34.27 -32.18
N GLU A 819 0.79 35.38 -31.87
CA GLU A 819 1.12 36.72 -32.36
C GLU A 819 1.83 37.50 -31.26
N HIS A 820 3.03 38.03 -31.53
CA HIS A 820 3.75 38.83 -30.57
C HIS A 820 3.32 40.30 -30.66
N LEU A 821 2.80 40.85 -29.56
CA LEU A 821 2.11 42.15 -29.51
C LEU A 821 3.01 43.36 -29.81
N LEU A 822 4.34 43.22 -29.72
CA LEU A 822 5.30 44.31 -29.95
C LEU A 822 6.28 44.09 -31.10
N ASN A 823 6.44 42.86 -31.57
CA ASN A 823 7.45 42.49 -32.56
C ASN A 823 6.81 41.64 -33.67
N PRO A 824 6.41 42.25 -34.80
CA PRO A 824 5.75 41.54 -35.89
C PRO A 824 6.59 40.39 -36.46
N ASP A 825 7.92 40.51 -36.47
CA ASP A 825 8.82 39.49 -37.04
C ASP A 825 8.81 38.18 -36.24
N TRP A 826 8.37 38.24 -34.97
CA TRP A 826 8.23 37.07 -34.10
C TRP A 826 6.85 36.42 -34.19
N SER A 827 5.89 37.08 -34.83
CA SER A 827 4.53 36.57 -34.95
C SER A 827 4.46 35.44 -35.96
N PHE A 828 3.71 34.39 -35.63
CA PHE A 828 3.54 33.24 -36.50
C PHE A 828 2.62 33.60 -37.67
N PRO A 829 2.85 33.05 -38.88
CA PRO A 829 1.99 33.31 -40.02
C PRO A 829 0.56 32.79 -39.78
N ASP A 830 -0.44 33.59 -40.18
CA ASP A 830 -1.89 33.33 -39.98
C ASP A 830 -2.41 32.00 -40.55
N GLN A 831 -1.63 31.33 -41.42
CA GLN A 831 -1.99 30.05 -42.03
C GLN A 831 -0.76 29.15 -42.22
N LEU A 832 -0.35 28.43 -41.17
CA LEU A 832 0.62 27.33 -41.31
C LEU A 832 0.03 26.06 -41.98
N GLY A 833 -1.14 26.16 -42.63
CA GLY A 833 -1.83 24.99 -43.17
C GLY A 833 -2.77 25.28 -44.33
N ARG A 834 -2.21 25.36 -45.54
CA ARG A 834 -2.65 24.61 -46.74
C ARG A 834 -1.68 24.93 -47.89
N PRO A 835 -1.21 23.92 -48.66
CA PRO A 835 -0.41 24.19 -49.84
C PRO A 835 -1.21 25.13 -50.74
N SER A 836 -0.61 26.28 -51.08
CA SER A 836 -1.06 26.96 -52.28
C SER A 836 -0.92 25.92 -53.39
N ALA A 837 -1.97 25.71 -54.20
CA ALA A 837 -1.91 24.80 -55.34
C ALA A 837 -1.01 25.38 -56.47
N SER A 838 0.06 26.08 -56.09
CA SER A 838 1.05 26.67 -56.97
C SER A 838 2.19 25.68 -57.17
N GLU A 839 2.67 25.60 -58.40
CA GLU A 839 3.82 24.81 -58.84
C GLU A 839 5.13 25.41 -58.29
N SER A 840 5.26 25.57 -56.97
CA SER A 840 6.48 26.11 -56.38
C SER A 840 7.57 25.05 -56.33
N ASN A 841 8.79 25.44 -56.69
CA ASN A 841 9.93 24.53 -56.68
C ASN A 841 10.73 24.70 -55.39
N VAL A 842 11.35 23.60 -54.95
CA VAL A 842 12.46 23.61 -54.00
C VAL A 842 13.70 23.22 -54.78
N THR A 843 14.76 24.00 -54.64
CA THR A 843 16.03 23.76 -55.35
C THR A 843 17.15 23.58 -54.36
N PHE A 844 17.95 22.52 -54.55
CA PHE A 844 19.22 22.35 -53.84
C PHE A 844 20.22 23.40 -54.32
N THR A 845 20.84 24.12 -53.38
CA THR A 845 21.78 25.22 -53.69
C THR A 845 23.18 24.94 -53.19
N GLU A 846 23.32 24.23 -52.07
CA GLU A 846 24.60 23.85 -51.47
C GLU A 846 24.48 22.49 -50.78
N TRP A 847 25.55 21.70 -50.68
CA TRP A 847 25.59 20.50 -49.83
C TRP A 847 27.04 20.12 -49.49
N LEU A 848 27.24 19.41 -48.39
CA LEU A 848 28.56 18.92 -47.95
C LEU A 848 28.49 17.43 -47.63
N GLN A 849 29.28 16.60 -48.32
CA GLN A 849 29.37 15.16 -48.06
C GLN A 849 30.38 14.81 -46.98
N SER A 850 31.57 15.38 -47.10
CA SER A 850 32.78 14.96 -46.40
C SER A 850 33.23 16.13 -45.54
N PRO A 851 32.58 16.36 -44.39
CA PRO A 851 32.94 17.46 -43.50
C PRO A 851 34.35 17.29 -42.91
N SER A 852 34.94 18.38 -42.45
CA SER A 852 36.20 18.36 -41.69
C SER A 852 36.00 17.68 -40.32
N ASP A 853 37.10 17.31 -39.66
CA ASP A 853 37.05 16.73 -38.31
C ASP A 853 36.14 17.56 -37.39
N CYS A 854 35.27 16.87 -36.64
CA CYS A 854 34.26 17.44 -35.75
C CYS A 854 33.07 18.17 -36.38
N HIS A 855 32.87 18.06 -37.69
CA HIS A 855 31.71 18.64 -38.38
C HIS A 855 30.81 17.59 -39.04
N ALA A 856 29.59 18.00 -39.41
CA ALA A 856 28.55 17.15 -39.99
C ALA A 856 28.20 17.52 -41.43
N PRO A 857 27.71 16.56 -42.24
CA PRO A 857 27.17 16.84 -43.56
C PRO A 857 25.88 17.66 -43.48
N PHE A 858 25.61 18.44 -44.52
CA PHE A 858 24.38 19.21 -44.65
C PHE A 858 23.94 19.31 -46.11
N VAL A 859 22.68 19.70 -46.30
CA VAL A 859 22.13 20.09 -47.60
C VAL A 859 21.38 21.41 -47.45
N GLU A 860 21.60 22.34 -48.35
CA GLU A 860 20.93 23.62 -48.41
C GLU A 860 19.91 23.65 -49.54
N VAL A 861 18.75 24.22 -49.22
CA VAL A 861 17.65 24.41 -50.17
C VAL A 861 17.15 25.85 -50.15
N VAL A 862 16.61 26.26 -51.29
CA VAL A 862 15.84 27.50 -51.44
C VAL A 862 14.45 27.16 -51.96
N ALA A 863 13.45 27.78 -51.34
CA ALA A 863 12.05 27.72 -51.72
C ALA A 863 11.66 28.93 -52.59
N ASP A 864 10.95 28.71 -53.70
CA ASP A 864 10.47 29.82 -54.55
C ASP A 864 9.27 30.58 -53.95
N ASP A 865 8.49 29.95 -53.07
CA ASP A 865 7.38 30.56 -52.33
C ASP A 865 7.43 30.21 -50.84
N ASP A 866 6.62 30.90 -50.04
CA ASP A 866 6.46 30.63 -48.61
C ASP A 866 5.75 29.27 -48.41
N GLN A 867 6.41 28.32 -47.75
CA GLN A 867 5.89 26.95 -47.58
C GLN A 867 6.33 26.29 -46.27
N SER A 868 5.74 25.15 -45.93
CA SER A 868 6.08 24.35 -44.74
C SER A 868 6.78 23.05 -45.12
N THR A 869 7.67 22.55 -44.27
CA THR A 869 8.34 21.25 -44.45
C THR A 869 7.46 20.03 -44.15
N ILE A 870 6.21 20.21 -43.72
CA ILE A 870 5.29 19.11 -43.31
C ILE A 870 5.14 17.99 -44.35
N ASP A 871 5.04 18.35 -45.63
CA ASP A 871 4.84 17.40 -46.73
C ASP A 871 6.15 17.00 -47.41
N TRP A 872 7.30 17.45 -46.90
CA TRP A 872 8.58 17.21 -47.52
C TRP A 872 9.08 15.82 -47.13
N HIS A 873 9.46 15.04 -48.14
CA HIS A 873 10.03 13.72 -47.93
C HIS A 873 11.25 13.50 -48.80
N TRP A 874 12.22 12.74 -48.29
CA TRP A 874 13.44 12.37 -48.98
C TRP A 874 13.54 10.87 -49.20
N THR A 875 14.24 10.48 -50.25
CA THR A 875 14.64 9.09 -50.47
C THR A 875 15.97 9.06 -51.22
N THR A 876 16.78 8.04 -50.95
CA THR A 876 17.99 7.74 -51.73
C THR A 876 17.79 6.61 -52.74
N SER A 877 16.57 6.06 -52.85
CA SER A 877 16.24 4.99 -53.79
C SER A 877 16.08 5.53 -55.21
N GLU A 878 16.82 4.96 -56.15
CA GLU A 878 16.72 5.27 -57.59
C GLU A 878 15.34 4.91 -58.17
N HIS A 879 14.66 3.94 -57.53
CA HIS A 879 13.32 3.46 -57.91
C HIS A 879 12.39 3.47 -56.69
N ALA A 880 12.25 4.65 -56.08
CA ALA A 880 11.48 4.81 -54.86
C ALA A 880 9.99 4.49 -55.04
N GLU A 881 9.49 3.52 -54.29
CA GLU A 881 8.07 3.32 -54.03
C GLU A 881 7.59 4.31 -52.95
N PRO A 882 6.28 4.55 -52.80
CA PRO A 882 5.77 5.48 -51.77
C PRO A 882 6.24 5.19 -50.33
N SER A 883 6.58 3.94 -50.02
CA SER A 883 7.12 3.53 -48.71
C SER A 883 8.60 3.85 -48.51
N ASP A 884 9.32 4.19 -49.58
CA ASP A 884 10.77 4.45 -49.54
C ASP A 884 11.09 5.92 -49.21
N PHE A 885 10.05 6.74 -49.05
CA PHE A 885 10.14 8.15 -48.71
C PHE A 885 10.03 8.34 -47.19
N GLU A 886 11.04 8.98 -46.61
CA GLU A 886 11.05 9.34 -45.21
C GLU A 886 10.80 10.85 -45.05
N PRO A 887 10.05 11.29 -44.03
CA PRO A 887 9.88 12.72 -43.74
C PRO A 887 11.23 13.41 -43.51
N VAL A 888 11.33 14.67 -43.94
CA VAL A 888 12.55 15.48 -43.77
C VAL A 888 12.98 15.63 -42.32
N GLY A 889 12.05 15.66 -41.38
CA GLY A 889 12.35 15.78 -39.96
C GLY A 889 11.11 15.58 -39.11
N HIS A 890 11.30 15.58 -37.80
CA HIS A 890 10.21 15.48 -36.83
C HIS A 890 9.54 16.83 -36.54
N ALA A 891 10.25 17.93 -36.81
CA ALA A 891 9.71 19.28 -36.74
C ALA A 891 9.24 19.74 -38.14
N GLU A 892 8.13 20.45 -38.17
CA GLU A 892 7.61 21.13 -39.35
C GLU A 892 8.09 22.58 -39.30
N TRP A 893 8.95 22.99 -40.21
CA TRP A 893 9.48 24.34 -40.25
C TRP A 893 8.83 25.17 -41.34
N TRP A 894 8.59 26.45 -41.05
CA TRP A 894 8.20 27.43 -42.03
C TRP A 894 9.43 27.90 -42.82
N MET A 895 9.27 27.92 -44.13
CA MET A 895 10.31 28.21 -45.11
C MET A 895 9.91 29.44 -45.92
N PRO A 896 10.45 30.64 -45.59
CA PRO A 896 10.21 31.85 -46.37
C PRO A 896 10.77 31.75 -47.79
N SER A 897 10.05 32.34 -48.75
CA SER A 897 10.47 32.46 -50.15
C SER A 897 11.85 33.12 -50.28
N GLY A 898 12.73 32.49 -51.05
CA GLY A 898 14.07 33.00 -51.38
C GLY A 898 15.12 32.87 -50.28
N LEU A 899 14.76 32.38 -49.09
CA LEU A 899 15.70 32.18 -47.99
C LEU A 899 16.46 30.85 -48.13
N ALA A 900 17.78 30.93 -48.30
CA ALA A 900 18.66 29.76 -48.24
C ALA A 900 18.64 29.16 -46.84
N THR A 901 18.24 27.90 -46.75
CA THR A 901 18.11 27.19 -45.48
C THR A 901 18.87 25.89 -45.53
N CYS A 902 19.83 25.77 -44.63
CA CYS A 902 20.61 24.55 -44.44
C CYS A 902 19.80 23.53 -43.63
N LEU A 903 19.93 22.25 -43.96
CA LEU A 903 19.30 21.11 -43.30
C LEU A 903 20.37 20.08 -42.95
N ALA A 904 20.45 19.73 -41.67
CA ALA A 904 21.46 18.81 -41.15
C ALA A 904 20.92 17.96 -39.99
N SER A 905 21.48 16.77 -39.77
CA SER A 905 21.10 15.92 -38.63
C SER A 905 21.46 16.55 -37.29
N CYS A 906 22.63 17.19 -37.22
CA CYS A 906 23.08 17.96 -36.07
C CYS A 906 23.54 19.35 -36.55
N PRO A 907 22.65 20.35 -36.58
CA PRO A 907 23.00 21.71 -37.01
C PRO A 907 24.17 22.34 -36.24
N ASN A 908 24.31 22.01 -34.94
CA ASN A 908 25.43 22.45 -34.11
C ASN A 908 26.81 21.93 -34.59
N TRP A 909 26.84 20.89 -35.42
CA TRP A 909 28.05 20.34 -36.04
C TRP A 909 28.30 20.91 -37.43
N VAL A 910 27.48 21.83 -37.93
CA VAL A 910 27.73 22.47 -39.23
C VAL A 910 28.76 23.58 -39.06
N GLU A 911 29.80 23.53 -39.88
CA GLU A 911 30.92 24.47 -39.85
C GLU A 911 30.48 25.87 -40.35
N HIS A 912 31.12 26.92 -39.85
CA HIS A 912 30.92 28.36 -40.17
C HIS A 912 29.59 28.99 -39.75
N ARG A 913 28.43 28.42 -40.10
CA ARG A 913 27.09 29.01 -39.86
C ARG A 913 26.06 27.98 -39.35
N PRO A 914 26.26 27.41 -38.15
CA PRO A 914 25.30 26.47 -37.56
C PRO A 914 23.91 27.10 -37.31
N ASP A 915 23.86 28.42 -37.12
CA ASP A 915 22.65 29.23 -36.96
C ASP A 915 21.75 29.29 -38.21
N ALA A 916 22.31 28.99 -39.39
CA ALA A 916 21.57 28.93 -40.65
C ALA A 916 20.90 27.58 -40.91
N CYS A 917 21.20 26.58 -40.08
CA CYS A 917 20.79 25.20 -40.28
C CYS A 917 19.61 24.81 -39.39
N LEU A 918 18.64 24.10 -39.97
CA LEU A 918 17.52 23.48 -39.27
C LEU A 918 17.74 21.96 -39.14
N PRO A 919 17.20 21.34 -38.08
CA PRO A 919 17.39 19.93 -37.84
C PRO A 919 16.52 19.10 -38.79
N ALA A 920 17.13 18.09 -39.41
CA ALA A 920 16.50 17.22 -40.38
C ALA A 920 17.09 15.80 -40.32
N ASN A 921 16.29 14.79 -40.64
CA ASN A 921 16.71 13.39 -40.79
C ASN A 921 17.47 13.20 -42.11
N LEU A 922 18.69 13.77 -42.20
CA LEU A 922 19.47 13.80 -43.42
C LEU A 922 19.95 12.38 -43.81
N PRO A 923 19.58 11.84 -44.98
CA PRO A 923 20.08 10.56 -45.45
C PRO A 923 21.58 10.63 -45.71
N SER A 924 22.27 9.50 -45.59
CA SER A 924 23.69 9.44 -45.96
C SER A 924 23.90 9.88 -47.41
N LEU A 925 24.75 10.88 -47.59
CA LEU A 925 25.13 11.43 -48.88
C LEU A 925 26.27 10.63 -49.54
N HIS A 926 26.78 9.57 -48.91
CA HIS A 926 27.91 8.80 -49.45
C HIS A 926 27.52 7.76 -50.50
N GLY A 927 28.34 7.63 -51.55
CA GLY A 927 28.22 6.60 -52.60
C GLY A 927 27.42 7.06 -53.82
N ASP A 928 27.13 6.12 -54.73
CA ASP A 928 26.29 6.38 -55.92
C ASP A 928 24.81 6.47 -55.49
N ARG A 929 24.36 7.68 -55.16
CA ARG A 929 23.00 7.96 -54.66
C ARG A 929 22.36 9.13 -55.38
N ILE A 930 21.04 9.06 -55.51
CA ILE A 930 20.19 10.19 -55.91
C ILE A 930 19.36 10.58 -54.70
N LEU A 931 19.61 11.74 -54.12
CA LEU A 931 18.74 12.31 -53.09
C LEU A 931 17.53 12.92 -53.81
N SER A 932 16.41 12.22 -53.76
CA SER A 932 15.14 12.70 -54.31
C SER A 932 14.34 13.36 -53.20
N PHE A 933 13.95 14.60 -53.41
CA PHE A 933 13.07 15.37 -52.57
C PHE A 933 11.70 15.44 -53.24
N THR A 934 10.64 15.09 -52.53
CA THR A 934 9.29 15.09 -53.06
C THR A 934 8.33 15.88 -52.18
N LYS A 935 7.35 16.51 -52.83
CA LYS A 935 6.14 17.07 -52.25
C LYS A 935 4.94 16.75 -53.18
N PRO A 936 3.69 16.93 -52.73
CA PRO A 936 2.52 16.70 -53.58
C PRO A 936 2.61 17.46 -54.92
N GLY A 937 2.85 16.74 -56.02
CA GLY A 937 2.91 17.28 -57.39
C GLY A 937 4.28 17.75 -57.90
N HIS A 938 5.35 17.67 -57.10
CA HIS A 938 6.71 18.06 -57.53
C HIS A 938 7.80 17.19 -56.89
N THR A 939 8.80 16.81 -57.69
CA THR A 939 9.98 16.07 -57.23
C THR A 939 11.24 16.74 -57.78
N THR A 940 12.18 17.08 -56.91
CA THR A 940 13.51 17.60 -57.25
C THR A 940 14.56 16.55 -56.88
N GLN A 941 15.61 16.40 -57.67
CA GLN A 941 16.62 15.36 -57.46
C GLN A 941 18.02 15.95 -57.44
N LEU A 942 18.82 15.50 -56.49
CA LEU A 942 20.26 15.73 -56.42
C LEU A 942 20.98 14.41 -56.71
N ALA A 943 21.56 14.29 -57.91
CA ALA A 943 22.45 13.18 -58.26
C ALA A 943 23.85 13.43 -57.67
N VAL A 944 24.07 12.91 -56.46
CA VAL A 944 25.26 13.21 -55.65
C VAL A 944 26.55 12.78 -56.35
N SER A 945 26.56 11.57 -56.92
CA SER A 945 27.73 11.07 -57.65
C SER A 945 27.98 11.81 -58.97
N GLU A 946 26.95 12.20 -59.72
CA GLU A 946 27.12 12.99 -60.94
C GLU A 946 27.67 14.39 -60.64
N ALA A 947 27.25 14.99 -59.52
CA ALA A 947 27.75 16.27 -59.04
C ALA A 947 29.24 16.22 -58.69
N LEU A 948 29.70 15.13 -58.04
CA LEU A 948 31.13 14.90 -57.72
C LEU A 948 32.00 14.67 -58.97
N HIS A 949 31.44 14.06 -60.02
CA HIS A 949 32.14 13.86 -61.30
C HIS A 949 32.16 15.11 -62.19
N SER A 950 31.62 16.25 -61.73
CA SER A 950 31.74 17.52 -62.44
C SER A 950 33.23 17.86 -62.65
N PRO A 951 33.67 18.23 -63.87
CA PRO A 951 35.06 18.59 -64.16
C PRO A 951 35.53 19.86 -63.42
N TRP A 952 34.66 20.44 -62.59
CA TRP A 952 34.85 21.66 -61.81
C TRP A 952 34.91 21.41 -60.28
N VAL A 953 34.95 20.14 -59.84
CA VAL A 953 35.22 19.71 -58.45
C VAL A 953 36.73 19.52 -58.28
N GLN A 954 37.35 20.16 -57.29
CA GLN A 954 38.80 20.05 -57.03
C GLN A 954 39.14 19.26 -55.77
N ASP A 955 38.44 19.52 -54.66
CA ASP A 955 38.58 18.86 -53.35
C ASP A 955 37.23 18.92 -52.63
N ASP A 956 36.72 17.80 -52.14
CA ASP A 956 35.41 17.66 -51.49
C ASP A 956 35.51 17.50 -49.96
N GLU A 957 36.72 17.42 -49.40
CA GLU A 957 36.94 17.31 -47.95
C GLU A 957 36.93 18.72 -47.31
N GLY A 958 35.98 18.99 -46.41
CA GLY A 958 35.80 20.28 -45.75
C GLY A 958 35.32 21.43 -46.65
N HIS A 959 34.98 21.13 -47.91
CA HIS A 959 34.52 22.11 -48.89
C HIS A 959 33.14 21.71 -49.42
N SER A 960 32.17 22.62 -49.31
CA SER A 960 30.81 22.35 -49.78
C SER A 960 30.68 22.49 -51.29
N MET A 961 29.77 21.72 -51.85
CA MET A 961 29.36 21.73 -53.24
C MET A 961 28.25 22.74 -53.43
N THR A 962 28.44 23.70 -54.34
CA THR A 962 27.50 24.80 -54.60
C THR A 962 26.99 24.77 -56.03
N LEU A 963 25.69 25.01 -56.21
CA LEU A 963 25.03 25.02 -57.50
C LEU A 963 25.23 26.37 -58.19
N VAL A 964 25.78 26.34 -59.41
CA VAL A 964 25.86 27.54 -60.26
C VAL A 964 24.52 27.71 -60.99
N ASN A 965 23.64 28.56 -60.44
CA ASN A 965 22.23 28.77 -60.81
C ASN A 965 21.91 28.96 -62.31
N ARG A 966 22.88 29.25 -63.19
CA ARG A 966 22.64 29.45 -64.64
C ARG A 966 22.98 28.24 -65.52
N LEU A 967 23.68 27.25 -64.98
CA LEU A 967 24.25 26.15 -65.77
C LEU A 967 23.83 24.76 -65.30
N ASN A 968 23.14 24.65 -64.16
CA ASN A 968 22.89 23.37 -63.48
C ASN A 968 24.19 22.55 -63.30
N LEU A 969 25.30 23.23 -63.00
CA LEU A 969 26.60 22.62 -62.74
C LEU A 969 27.02 22.84 -61.29
N TRP A 970 27.58 21.79 -60.70
CA TRP A 970 28.13 21.79 -59.35
C TRP A 970 29.62 22.11 -59.36
N THR A 971 30.07 22.88 -58.36
CA THR A 971 31.48 23.23 -58.13
C THR A 971 31.73 23.38 -56.63
N THR A 972 33.00 23.26 -56.21
CA THR A 972 33.38 23.43 -54.81
C THR A 972 33.43 24.92 -54.46
N THR A 973 33.15 25.25 -53.20
CA THR A 973 33.41 26.57 -52.62
C THR A 973 34.90 26.96 -52.72
N PRO A 974 35.22 28.26 -52.66
CA PRO A 974 36.61 28.71 -52.62
C PRO A 974 37.36 28.15 -51.40
N ALA A 975 38.61 27.71 -51.60
CA ALA A 975 39.43 27.07 -50.56
C ALA A 975 39.63 27.89 -49.26
N HIS A 976 39.43 29.22 -49.29
CA HIS A 976 39.54 30.08 -48.11
C HIS A 976 38.22 30.26 -47.33
N LEU A 977 37.10 29.80 -47.90
CA LEU A 977 35.77 29.89 -47.29
C LEU A 977 35.31 28.55 -46.70
N GLY A 978 35.90 27.41 -47.07
CA GLY A 978 35.47 26.12 -46.53
C GLY A 978 34.03 25.80 -46.95
N SER A 979 33.11 25.72 -46.01
CA SER A 979 31.66 25.57 -46.25
C SER A 979 30.92 26.91 -46.03
N THR A 980 29.85 27.18 -46.78
CA THR A 980 29.14 28.47 -46.76
C THR A 980 27.61 28.36 -46.51
N PRO A 981 27.14 27.55 -45.54
CA PRO A 981 25.71 27.38 -45.32
C PRO A 981 25.00 28.69 -44.97
N GLY A 982 23.88 28.96 -45.62
CA GLY A 982 23.05 30.15 -45.45
C GLY A 982 23.58 31.41 -46.14
N GLU A 983 24.71 31.36 -46.86
CA GLU A 983 25.24 32.50 -47.60
C GLU A 983 24.74 32.53 -49.06
N HIS A 984 24.24 33.67 -49.52
CA HIS A 984 23.98 33.85 -50.96
C HIS A 984 25.31 33.86 -51.74
N ASP A 985 25.44 32.97 -52.74
CA ASP A 985 26.63 32.76 -53.59
C ASP A 985 27.59 33.98 -53.62
N PRO A 986 28.73 33.91 -52.92
CA PRO A 986 29.68 35.02 -52.84
C PRO A 986 30.21 35.48 -54.21
N ARG A 987 30.03 34.65 -55.25
CA ARG A 987 30.47 34.92 -56.63
C ARG A 987 29.52 35.87 -57.40
N LEU A 988 28.34 36.19 -56.85
CA LEU A 988 27.32 37.02 -57.49
C LEU A 988 27.11 38.41 -56.86
N GLN A 989 27.92 38.82 -55.86
CA GLN A 989 27.85 40.20 -55.36
C GLN A 989 28.31 41.19 -56.45
N GLY A 990 27.32 41.80 -57.10
CA GLY A 990 27.49 42.94 -58.00
C GLY A 990 27.95 44.16 -57.20
N ASP A 991 29.25 44.42 -57.25
CA ASP A 991 29.86 45.47 -56.46
C ASP A 991 29.59 46.86 -57.08
N THR A 992 28.67 47.63 -56.50
CA THR A 992 28.59 49.07 -56.71
C THR A 992 29.65 49.76 -55.86
N LEU A 993 30.87 49.96 -56.36
CA LEU A 993 31.86 50.81 -55.68
C LEU A 993 32.67 51.75 -56.59
N ALA A 994 32.94 52.91 -55.99
CA ALA A 994 33.42 54.17 -56.52
C ALA A 994 34.76 54.15 -57.28
N ARG A 995 34.97 55.22 -58.07
CA ARG A 995 36.22 55.62 -58.74
C ARG A 995 37.45 55.52 -57.82
N ALA A 996 38.26 54.47 -57.97
CA ALA A 996 39.61 54.37 -57.43
C ALA A 996 40.68 54.53 -58.53
N LYS A 997 41.80 55.21 -58.22
CA LYS A 997 42.97 55.36 -59.10
C LYS A 997 43.82 54.08 -59.05
N GLY A 998 44.10 53.47 -60.21
CA GLY A 998 44.89 52.23 -60.34
C GLY A 998 44.46 51.38 -61.55
N LEU A 999 45.04 50.17 -61.68
CA LEU A 999 44.55 49.17 -62.63
C LEU A 999 43.11 48.77 -62.30
N GLN A 1000 42.20 48.86 -63.27
CA GLN A 1000 40.80 48.46 -63.13
C GLN A 1000 40.51 47.26 -64.02
N CYS A 1001 39.96 46.18 -63.46
CA CYS A 1001 39.42 45.06 -64.24
C CYS A 1001 37.90 45.09 -64.17
N THR A 1002 37.25 45.19 -65.33
CA THR A 1002 35.79 45.23 -65.44
C THR A 1002 35.32 44.31 -66.59
N PRO A 1003 34.44 43.34 -66.33
CA PRO A 1003 33.96 42.93 -64.99
C PRO A 1003 35.10 42.25 -64.22
N GLN A 1004 34.94 42.04 -62.91
CA GLN A 1004 35.89 41.21 -62.16
C GLN A 1004 35.65 39.71 -62.37
N THR A 1005 34.51 39.34 -62.94
CA THR A 1005 34.16 37.95 -63.29
C THR A 1005 33.95 37.84 -64.80
N LEU A 1006 34.63 36.92 -65.48
CA LEU A 1006 34.34 36.57 -66.88
C LEU A 1006 33.77 35.16 -67.02
N GLN A 1007 32.94 34.96 -68.03
CA GLN A 1007 32.30 33.68 -68.33
C GLN A 1007 32.58 33.29 -69.80
N PRO A 1008 33.62 32.48 -70.08
CA PRO A 1008 34.03 32.22 -71.45
C PRO A 1008 32.96 31.47 -72.26
N GLY A 1009 32.36 32.11 -73.27
CA GLY A 1009 31.35 31.48 -74.15
C GLY A 1009 29.89 31.83 -73.81
N SER A 1010 29.66 32.63 -72.77
CA SER A 1010 28.33 33.09 -72.37
C SER A 1010 27.67 34.00 -73.42
N GLN A 1011 26.36 33.82 -73.64
CA GLN A 1011 25.54 34.76 -74.43
C GLN A 1011 24.93 35.89 -73.57
N THR A 1012 25.03 35.80 -72.24
CA THR A 1012 24.31 36.67 -71.29
C THR A 1012 25.20 37.40 -70.29
N LEU A 1013 26.38 36.86 -69.95
CA LEU A 1013 27.43 37.53 -69.18
C LEU A 1013 28.61 37.90 -70.10
N GLN A 1014 29.51 38.77 -69.62
CA GLN A 1014 30.67 39.18 -70.41
C GLN A 1014 31.68 38.03 -70.51
N ASP A 1015 31.96 37.59 -71.73
CA ASP A 1015 32.98 36.58 -72.08
C ASP A 1015 34.40 37.15 -72.08
N TRP A 1016 34.58 38.32 -71.47
CA TRP A 1016 35.84 39.04 -71.41
C TRP A 1016 35.97 39.86 -70.12
N VAL A 1017 37.21 40.02 -69.65
CA VAL A 1017 37.61 41.08 -68.73
C VAL A 1017 38.36 42.15 -69.51
N ARG A 1018 38.00 43.41 -69.29
CA ARG A 1018 38.81 44.55 -69.72
C ARG A 1018 39.63 45.06 -68.56
N ALA A 1019 40.94 44.90 -68.67
CA ALA A 1019 41.92 45.52 -67.79
C ALA A 1019 42.29 46.89 -68.34
N ALA A 1020 42.01 47.96 -67.59
CA ALA A 1020 42.31 49.33 -67.95
C ALA A 1020 43.29 49.94 -66.94
N TRP A 1021 44.46 50.35 -67.43
CA TRP A 1021 45.48 51.03 -66.66
C TRP A 1021 45.56 52.49 -67.10
N MET A 1022 45.48 53.41 -66.14
CA MET A 1022 45.57 54.85 -66.39
C MET A 1022 46.98 55.36 -66.04
N SER A 1023 47.56 56.14 -66.94
CA SER A 1023 48.87 56.75 -66.74
C SER A 1023 48.76 58.05 -65.92
N ASP A 1024 49.77 58.30 -65.08
CA ASP A 1024 49.92 59.60 -64.39
C ASP A 1024 50.37 60.72 -65.34
N ASP A 1025 50.90 60.37 -66.53
CA ASP A 1025 51.30 61.30 -67.58
C ASP A 1025 50.72 60.86 -68.95
N PRO A 1026 49.72 61.58 -69.50
CA PRO A 1026 49.05 61.19 -70.73
C PRO A 1026 49.92 61.34 -71.99
N ASN A 1027 51.09 61.98 -71.91
CA ASN A 1027 51.98 62.21 -73.05
C ASN A 1027 53.24 61.33 -73.03
N ALA A 1028 53.44 60.54 -71.98
CA ALA A 1028 54.57 59.62 -71.88
C ALA A 1028 54.27 58.28 -72.56
N THR A 1029 55.28 57.72 -73.22
CA THR A 1029 55.22 56.35 -73.79
C THR A 1029 55.63 55.34 -72.72
N PHE A 1030 54.89 54.25 -72.58
CA PHE A 1030 55.19 53.16 -71.66
C PHE A 1030 55.13 51.81 -72.38
N ASP A 1031 56.07 50.93 -72.04
CA ASP A 1031 56.00 49.52 -72.40
C ASP A 1031 55.17 48.84 -71.31
N VAL A 1032 53.93 48.41 -71.63
CA VAL A 1032 53.01 47.78 -70.68
C VAL A 1032 52.94 46.28 -70.95
N THR A 1033 53.34 45.48 -69.97
CA THR A 1033 53.21 44.02 -69.94
C THR A 1033 52.04 43.63 -69.05
N TRP A 1034 51.05 42.99 -69.65
CA TRP A 1034 49.93 42.35 -68.98
C TRP A 1034 50.28 40.89 -68.72
N SER A 1035 50.01 40.41 -67.51
CA SER A 1035 50.11 38.98 -67.20
C SER A 1035 48.93 38.53 -66.35
N VAL A 1036 48.40 37.36 -66.66
CA VAL A 1036 47.40 36.68 -65.84
C VAL A 1036 48.09 35.50 -65.18
N ARG A 1037 47.93 35.38 -63.87
CA ARG A 1037 48.53 34.32 -63.06
C ARG A 1037 47.46 33.57 -62.30
N ALA A 1038 47.59 32.25 -62.21
CA ALA A 1038 46.79 31.48 -61.28
C ALA A 1038 47.07 31.94 -59.83
N TRP A 1039 46.04 31.94 -58.98
CA TRP A 1039 46.16 32.35 -57.58
C TRP A 1039 46.89 31.33 -56.70
N ASP A 1040 46.98 30.07 -57.14
CA ASP A 1040 47.74 29.04 -56.43
C ASP A 1040 49.21 29.44 -56.20
N ASN A 1041 49.82 28.95 -55.12
CA ASN A 1041 51.09 29.43 -54.54
C ASN A 1041 52.34 29.24 -55.43
N GLN A 1042 52.21 29.05 -56.75
CA GLN A 1042 53.30 29.04 -57.73
C GLN A 1042 53.24 30.18 -58.76
N GLY A 1043 52.14 30.97 -58.82
CA GLY A 1043 52.08 32.21 -59.60
C GLY A 1043 52.38 32.05 -61.10
N VAL A 1044 52.07 30.89 -61.67
CA VAL A 1044 52.33 30.53 -63.07
C VAL A 1044 51.60 31.50 -63.99
N VAL A 1045 52.33 32.09 -64.95
CA VAL A 1045 51.73 32.98 -65.96
C VAL A 1045 50.96 32.12 -66.96
N VAL A 1046 49.64 32.23 -66.94
CA VAL A 1046 48.76 31.48 -67.85
C VAL A 1046 48.55 32.22 -69.17
N ALA A 1047 48.57 33.56 -69.13
CA ALA A 1047 48.47 34.42 -70.31
C ALA A 1047 49.34 35.67 -70.13
N SER A 1048 49.89 36.20 -71.22
CA SER A 1048 50.59 37.49 -71.20
C SER A 1048 50.42 38.25 -72.51
N HIS A 1049 50.46 39.58 -72.43
CA HIS A 1049 50.34 40.45 -73.58
C HIS A 1049 51.23 41.69 -73.39
N VAL A 1050 52.02 42.06 -74.39
CA VAL A 1050 52.89 43.25 -74.35
C VAL A 1050 52.34 44.27 -75.35
N HIS A 1051 52.18 45.51 -74.89
CA HIS A 1051 51.67 46.60 -75.70
C HIS A 1051 52.39 47.91 -75.38
N ASP A 1052 52.86 48.60 -76.42
CA ASP A 1052 53.45 49.93 -76.31
C ASP A 1052 52.31 50.96 -76.32
N ALA A 1053 52.12 51.69 -75.21
CA ALA A 1053 51.02 52.64 -75.05
C ALA A 1053 51.54 54.08 -74.87
N VAL A 1054 50.84 55.06 -75.44
CA VAL A 1054 51.03 56.49 -75.13
C VAL A 1054 49.89 56.92 -74.23
N GLY A 1055 50.19 57.27 -72.97
CA GLY A 1055 49.17 57.54 -71.95
C GLY A 1055 48.53 56.26 -71.42
N ASP A 1056 47.19 56.18 -71.43
CA ASP A 1056 46.43 55.06 -70.87
C ASP A 1056 46.51 53.79 -71.74
N ALA A 1057 46.44 52.61 -71.11
CA ALA A 1057 46.47 51.31 -71.80
C ALA A 1057 45.30 50.42 -71.35
N ALA A 1058 44.79 49.60 -72.27
CA ALA A 1058 43.79 48.59 -71.92
C ALA A 1058 44.02 47.27 -72.66
N TRP A 1059 43.71 46.17 -71.99
CA TRP A 1059 43.77 44.82 -72.56
C TRP A 1059 42.46 44.08 -72.28
N ILE A 1060 42.01 43.30 -73.27
CA ILE A 1060 40.84 42.44 -73.15
C ILE A 1060 41.32 41.01 -73.09
N TRP A 1061 41.03 40.34 -71.98
CA TRP A 1061 41.31 38.93 -71.79
C TRP A 1061 40.02 38.13 -71.80
N ARG A 1062 39.99 37.04 -72.56
CA ARG A 1062 38.81 36.19 -72.79
C ARG A 1062 38.89 34.84 -72.08
N GLY A 1063 39.73 34.73 -71.06
CA GLY A 1063 39.92 33.46 -70.34
C GLY A 1063 40.76 32.43 -71.09
N ASN A 1064 41.61 32.86 -72.03
CA ASN A 1064 42.47 31.94 -72.81
C ASN A 1064 43.91 31.96 -72.29
N ASP A 1065 44.58 30.80 -72.31
CA ASP A 1065 46.01 30.66 -72.09
C ASP A 1065 46.84 31.10 -73.32
N HIS A 1066 48.17 30.98 -73.22
CA HIS A 1066 49.12 31.30 -74.29
C HIS A 1066 49.02 30.40 -75.54
N LEU A 1067 48.36 29.25 -75.45
CA LEU A 1067 48.09 28.33 -76.56
C LEU A 1067 46.71 28.57 -77.20
N GLY A 1068 45.90 29.48 -76.63
CA GLY A 1068 44.56 29.78 -77.08
C GLY A 1068 43.49 28.84 -76.51
N ASN A 1069 43.83 28.00 -75.53
CA ASN A 1069 42.87 27.14 -74.82
C ASN A 1069 42.25 27.91 -73.65
N LEU A 1070 41.03 27.55 -73.26
CA LEU A 1070 40.39 28.13 -72.07
C LEU A 1070 41.13 27.72 -70.79
N VAL A 1071 41.33 28.68 -69.89
CA VAL A 1071 41.91 28.42 -68.56
C VAL A 1071 40.85 27.84 -67.60
N PRO A 1072 41.24 27.04 -66.60
CA PRO A 1072 40.31 26.51 -65.59
C PRO A 1072 39.53 27.61 -64.85
N SER A 1073 38.39 27.29 -64.26
CA SER A 1073 37.70 28.24 -63.37
C SER A 1073 38.52 28.48 -62.11
N GLY A 1074 38.42 29.68 -61.55
CA GLY A 1074 39.15 30.02 -60.34
C GLY A 1074 39.56 31.49 -60.31
N GLN A 1075 40.30 31.84 -59.25
CA GLN A 1075 40.84 33.18 -59.09
C GLN A 1075 42.16 33.32 -59.84
N TYR A 1076 42.27 34.45 -60.54
CA TYR A 1076 43.45 34.84 -61.28
C TYR A 1076 43.87 36.26 -60.89
N ILE A 1077 45.16 36.50 -60.83
CA ILE A 1077 45.72 37.84 -60.68
C ILE A 1077 46.02 38.38 -62.07
N LEU A 1078 45.31 39.43 -62.46
CA LEU A 1078 45.68 40.22 -63.62
C LEU A 1078 46.62 41.34 -63.17
N GLU A 1079 47.86 41.29 -63.64
CA GLU A 1079 48.92 42.25 -63.34
C GLU A 1079 49.25 43.07 -64.58
N ALA A 1080 49.29 44.39 -64.43
CA ALA A 1080 49.89 45.32 -65.39
C ALA A 1080 51.25 45.76 -64.85
N ALA A 1081 52.31 45.47 -65.59
CA ALA A 1081 53.67 45.90 -65.32
C ALA A 1081 54.10 46.91 -66.39
N TRP A 1082 54.57 48.10 -66.01
CA TRP A 1082 54.93 49.13 -66.98
C TRP A 1082 56.29 49.78 -66.72
N GLN A 1083 56.96 50.18 -67.80
CA GLN A 1083 58.22 50.92 -67.77
C GLN A 1083 58.20 52.06 -68.80
N GLY A 1084 58.54 53.27 -68.37
CA GLY A 1084 58.67 54.45 -69.23
C GLY A 1084 60.15 54.72 -69.55
N PRO A 1085 60.45 55.53 -70.57
CA PRO A 1085 61.81 55.77 -71.05
C PRO A 1085 62.74 56.42 -70.01
N THR A 1086 62.19 57.08 -68.99
CA THR A 1086 62.93 57.69 -67.87
C THR A 1086 62.87 56.88 -66.57
N MET A 1087 62.13 55.76 -66.54
CA MET A 1087 61.96 54.93 -65.34
C MET A 1087 63.09 53.90 -65.18
N ARG A 1088 63.73 53.89 -64.01
CA ARG A 1088 64.78 52.91 -63.65
C ARG A 1088 64.25 51.57 -63.15
N THR A 1089 62.97 51.50 -62.78
CA THR A 1089 62.33 50.31 -62.21
C THR A 1089 60.97 50.07 -62.87
N ILE A 1090 60.62 48.81 -63.08
CA ILE A 1090 59.30 48.39 -63.54
C ILE A 1090 58.31 48.57 -62.39
N ARG A 1091 57.21 49.28 -62.64
CA ARG A 1091 56.08 49.37 -61.69
C ARG A 1091 55.03 48.31 -62.01
N ARG A 1092 54.25 47.91 -61.01
CA ARG A 1092 53.21 46.89 -61.14
C ARG A 1092 51.94 47.33 -60.43
N SER A 1093 50.80 46.95 -61.00
CA SER A 1093 49.48 47.07 -60.38
C SER A 1093 48.70 45.79 -60.68
N ARG A 1094 47.87 45.37 -59.74
CA ARG A 1094 47.17 44.07 -59.77
C ARG A 1094 45.70 44.26 -59.51
N CYS A 1095 44.89 43.42 -60.12
CA CYS A 1095 43.49 43.26 -59.79
C CYS A 1095 43.15 41.77 -59.78
N LEU A 1096 42.34 41.36 -58.81
CA LEU A 1096 41.81 40.00 -58.71
C LEU A 1096 40.66 39.86 -59.70
N ILE A 1097 40.68 38.79 -60.48
CA ILE A 1097 39.60 38.45 -61.41
C ILE A 1097 39.26 36.97 -61.28
N THR A 1098 38.01 36.63 -61.55
CA THR A 1098 37.49 35.28 -61.45
C THR A 1098 37.09 34.80 -62.84
N VAL A 1099 37.62 33.65 -63.24
CA VAL A 1099 37.09 32.91 -64.41
C VAL A 1099 35.96 32.04 -63.88
N SER A 1100 34.74 32.40 -64.23
CA SER A 1100 33.54 31.59 -63.98
C SER A 1100 33.32 30.58 -65.12
N PRO A 1101 32.70 29.42 -64.84
CA PRO A 1101 32.43 28.40 -65.87
C PRO A 1101 31.54 28.95 -67.01
N PRO A 1102 31.75 28.54 -68.28
CA PRO A 1102 31.06 29.02 -69.49
C PRO A 1102 29.55 29.23 -69.43
#